data_AF-A0A2P6VTL2-F1
#
_entry.id   AF-A0A2P6VTL2-F1
#
_cell.length_a   1.000
_cell.length_b   1.000
_cell.length_c   1.000
_cell.angle_alpha   90.00
_cell.angle_beta   90.00
_cell.angle_gamma   90.00
#
_symmetry.space_group_name_H-M   'P 1'
#
loop_
_entity.id
_entity.type
_entity.pdbx_description
1 polymer ?
#
loop_
_entity_poly.entity_id
_entity_poly.type
_entity_poly.pdbx_seq_one_letter_code
_entity_poly.pdbx_strand_id
1 'polypeptide(L)'
;MRRVGAILLAAVMITTPMASALPTPGLFGEEARTVTGRLFPEAMETNDFASLEDALDGLETLEEENPDLVTYHEIGPSYGWDNAAGGHDTFPTFAVTVTNEASTVPEDEKLNVLFMLSIHGNEKGGREGGLRVIEDFAKATNDETDTGVATEDRLAMLDYTRLIFLFPNPDGWTHEQAEYRQNDAEYLSVAGVETQNYVRGNGNGTDLNRQAPTTGWSRGNTTELSHAALKEPETRAFWTWLTTNFTDIHLASDLHGMLYPANALIDSSREVQCVNPPNVAGEGEVCLREGNFVLTMLPAAQMEPAEVKVTTALAELIKQRLNANPSFAEWNAAPEAGAWGGEFNDWGTVWDTIGYVDSGFSSDFFAQNDGLDAPGVDFEFAYNHITFDNYYPGVSQRMNAYHIETTRTIVGSFMDVAAETFHVEIETNGTETAYVPTEDLATSEDNDELTGWASINDADDNWDWENDGYNATPNAYFEDRQPYLVDDGEANPAQPLAPEAFGSLDRVDNLVVPGSAAERILGNEDAVAALETFVEDGGNLLLTDSALRLLAPLGVVAESAIDEASVYAGHTNFVDRDHELADGVRGLARQTFEPMPLGFEEGENAPAWFVDRSDLEDADGETVGQLDEDQVNLGQVTKGEGEISFVGALLPNPSEAYYHPYGLADYATTYTGNQIVRNALDWQMSVDRSPRENTTDPSPITGENSADGEELDAASTDADDGPMPVPGFGILAVLSALAAALTALRRQRW
;
A
#
# COMPACT_ATOMS: atom_id res chain seq x y z
N MET A 1 43.78 -35.05 19.87
CA MET A 1 45.22 -34.67 19.91
C MET A 1 45.72 -34.46 18.48
N ARG A 2 46.25 -33.27 18.19
CA ARG A 2 47.01 -32.84 16.98
C ARG A 2 46.15 -32.66 15.71
N ARG A 3 46.16 -31.54 14.98
CA ARG A 3 46.84 -30.22 15.00
C ARG A 3 46.01 -29.34 14.06
N VAL A 4 45.40 -28.25 14.53
CA VAL A 4 44.95 -27.14 13.68
C VAL A 4 45.96 -26.02 13.92
N GLY A 5 46.74 -25.72 12.89
CA GLY A 5 47.72 -24.64 12.88
C GLY A 5 47.14 -23.48 12.10
N ALA A 6 47.20 -22.31 12.73
CA ALA A 6 46.79 -21.01 12.22
C ALA A 6 47.38 -20.66 10.85
N ILE A 7 46.58 -19.98 10.02
CA ILE A 7 47.06 -18.96 9.10
C ILE A 7 46.15 -17.74 9.31
N LEU A 8 46.62 -16.83 10.16
CA LEU A 8 46.31 -15.41 10.06
C LEU A 8 46.90 -14.90 8.74
N LEU A 9 46.08 -14.38 7.84
CA LEU A 9 46.55 -13.46 6.81
C LEU A 9 45.96 -12.08 7.12
N ALA A 10 46.76 -11.26 7.79
CA ALA A 10 46.54 -9.83 7.91
C ALA A 10 46.69 -9.21 6.51
N ALA A 11 45.59 -8.74 5.93
CA ALA A 11 45.63 -7.79 4.83
C ALA A 11 45.77 -6.39 5.44
N VAL A 12 47.01 -5.90 5.44
CA VAL A 12 47.32 -4.49 5.69
C VAL A 12 46.71 -3.68 4.55
N MET A 13 45.59 -3.00 4.83
CA MET A 13 45.06 -1.95 3.97
C MET A 13 46.02 -0.76 4.00
N ILE A 14 46.68 -0.50 2.88
CA ILE A 14 47.26 0.82 2.60
C ILE A 14 46.10 1.63 2.03
N THR A 15 45.35 2.31 2.91
CA THR A 15 44.46 3.40 2.52
C THR A 15 45.34 4.59 2.14
N THR A 16 45.28 5.02 0.88
CA THR A 16 45.56 6.42 0.58
C THR A 16 44.38 7.22 1.13
N PRO A 17 44.59 8.14 2.09
CA PRO A 17 43.50 8.96 2.59
C PRO A 17 43.12 9.96 1.50
N MET A 18 42.00 9.71 0.82
CA MET A 18 41.19 10.83 0.35
C MET A 18 40.72 11.52 1.63
N ALA A 19 41.18 12.75 1.88
CA ALA A 19 40.68 13.56 2.97
C ALA A 19 39.27 14.04 2.62
N SER A 20 38.27 13.17 2.70
CA SER A 20 36.92 13.61 3.06
C SER A 20 36.93 13.82 4.57
N ALA A 21 36.38 14.93 5.04
CA ALA A 21 36.17 15.11 6.48
C ALA A 21 35.43 13.86 7.00
N LEU A 22 35.93 13.27 8.09
CA LEU A 22 35.19 12.19 8.73
C LEU A 22 33.86 12.80 9.20
N PRO A 23 32.70 12.19 8.90
CA PRO A 23 31.42 12.66 9.41
C PRO A 23 31.49 12.83 10.92
N THR A 24 30.88 13.90 11.42
CA THR A 24 30.93 14.26 12.85
C THR A 24 29.86 13.45 13.59
N PRO A 25 30.16 12.79 14.73
CA PRO A 25 29.14 12.05 15.49
C PRO A 25 28.02 12.96 15.97
N GLY A 26 26.75 12.57 15.78
CA GLY A 26 25.56 13.20 16.39
C GLY A 26 25.39 14.70 16.11
N LEU A 27 25.78 15.18 14.93
CA LEU A 27 25.76 16.60 14.60
C LEU A 27 24.36 17.00 14.07
N PHE A 28 23.54 17.65 14.90
CA PHE A 28 22.23 18.21 14.54
C PHE A 28 22.05 19.64 15.07
N GLY A 29 20.94 20.29 14.68
CA GLY A 29 20.57 21.62 15.15
C GLY A 29 21.56 22.70 14.73
N GLU A 30 21.71 23.73 15.54
CA GLU A 30 22.51 24.92 15.18
C GLU A 30 23.98 24.60 14.95
N GLU A 31 24.53 23.65 15.72
CA GLU A 31 25.91 23.20 15.52
C GLU A 31 26.08 22.59 14.13
N ALA A 32 25.13 21.75 13.70
CA ALA A 32 25.12 21.18 12.37
C ALA A 32 25.02 22.23 11.28
N ARG A 33 24.09 23.17 11.45
CA ARG A 33 23.83 24.23 10.47
C ARG A 33 25.07 25.05 10.16
N THR A 34 25.91 25.32 11.18
CA THR A 34 27.17 26.06 10.97
C THR A 34 28.21 25.31 10.12
N VAL A 35 28.11 23.98 10.04
CA VAL A 35 29.07 23.11 9.34
C VAL A 35 28.54 22.68 7.97
N THR A 36 27.27 22.31 7.88
CA THR A 36 26.64 21.70 6.69
C THR A 36 25.69 22.66 5.98
N GLY A 37 25.29 23.76 6.64
CA GLY A 37 24.21 24.62 6.17
C GLY A 37 22.82 24.05 6.44
N ARG A 38 22.68 22.99 7.25
CA ARG A 38 21.41 22.35 7.62
C ARG A 38 21.31 22.08 9.12
N LEU A 39 20.15 22.35 9.72
CA LEU A 39 19.72 21.85 11.03
C LEU A 39 19.61 20.32 11.01
N PHE A 40 19.14 19.75 9.90
CA PHE A 40 19.04 18.31 9.67
C PHE A 40 19.98 17.89 8.53
N PRO A 41 21.28 17.65 8.79
CA PRO A 41 22.24 17.28 7.75
C PRO A 41 21.83 16.10 6.89
N GLU A 42 22.34 16.07 5.67
CA GLU A 42 22.21 14.89 4.81
C GLU A 42 22.88 13.69 5.49
N ALA A 43 22.36 12.48 5.24
CA ALA A 43 22.84 11.27 5.92
C ALA A 43 24.34 11.00 5.73
N MET A 44 24.96 11.52 4.67
CA MET A 44 26.40 11.38 4.43
C MET A 44 27.26 12.32 5.28
N GLU A 45 26.66 13.33 5.90
CA GLU A 45 27.32 14.37 6.70
C GLU A 45 27.24 14.11 8.22
N THR A 46 26.30 13.26 8.64
CA THR A 46 26.11 12.80 10.02
C THR A 46 26.31 11.29 10.15
N ASN A 47 26.80 10.79 11.28
CA ASN A 47 26.88 9.34 11.55
C ASN A 47 25.67 8.79 12.30
N ASP A 48 24.71 9.64 12.62
CA ASP A 48 23.59 9.32 13.50
C ASP A 48 22.25 9.77 12.94
N PHE A 49 21.17 9.30 13.56
CA PHE A 49 19.79 9.73 13.33
C PHE A 49 19.45 10.92 14.22
N ALA A 50 18.46 11.73 13.81
CA ALA A 50 17.99 12.81 14.66
C ALA A 50 17.36 12.20 15.92
N SER A 51 17.78 12.66 17.10
CA SER A 51 17.04 12.35 18.32
C SER A 51 15.71 13.11 18.33
N LEU A 52 14.78 12.71 19.21
CA LEU A 52 13.54 13.48 19.40
C LEU A 52 13.83 14.93 19.80
N GLU A 53 14.82 15.16 20.68
CA GLU A 53 15.22 16.52 21.09
C GLU A 53 15.77 17.32 19.90
N ASP A 54 16.65 16.73 19.09
CA ASP A 54 17.17 17.37 17.89
C ASP A 54 16.06 17.74 16.89
N ALA A 55 15.07 16.85 16.75
CA ALA A 55 13.91 17.06 15.89
C ALA A 55 13.05 18.23 16.39
N LEU A 56 12.68 18.24 17.67
CA LEU A 56 11.85 19.30 18.26
C LEU A 56 12.57 20.65 18.21
N ASP A 57 13.81 20.73 18.68
CA ASP A 57 14.60 21.98 18.67
C ASP A 57 14.79 22.50 17.24
N GLY A 58 15.06 21.62 16.28
CA GLY A 58 15.21 21.96 14.87
C GLY A 58 13.92 22.47 14.24
N LEU A 59 12.78 21.82 14.52
CA LEU A 59 11.47 22.21 13.99
C LEU A 59 10.96 23.53 14.59
N GLU A 60 11.12 23.74 15.91
CA GLU A 60 10.83 25.03 16.55
C GLU A 60 11.67 26.15 15.93
N THR A 61 12.95 25.88 15.66
CA THR A 61 13.83 26.84 15.00
C THR A 61 13.36 27.16 13.57
N LEU A 62 12.91 26.16 12.81
CA LEU A 62 12.37 26.36 11.46
C LEU A 62 11.07 27.19 11.46
N GLU A 63 10.17 26.93 12.40
CA GLU A 63 8.94 27.73 12.61
C GLU A 63 9.28 29.18 12.99
N GLU A 64 10.19 29.40 13.94
CA GLU A 64 10.60 30.75 14.35
C GLU A 64 11.19 31.57 13.19
N GLU A 65 11.96 30.92 12.32
CA GLU A 65 12.59 31.54 11.16
C GLU A 65 11.66 31.70 9.95
N ASN A 66 10.66 30.82 9.82
CA ASN A 66 9.74 30.76 8.68
C ASN A 66 8.26 30.66 9.14
N PRO A 67 7.75 31.61 9.95
CA PRO A 67 6.43 31.50 10.58
C PRO A 67 5.25 31.62 9.62
N ASP A 68 5.49 32.10 8.39
CA ASP A 68 4.48 32.15 7.33
C ASP A 68 4.51 30.88 6.43
N LEU A 69 5.33 29.88 6.78
CA LEU A 69 5.56 28.67 5.99
C LEU A 69 5.44 27.37 6.80
N VAL A 70 6.11 27.31 7.95
CA VAL A 70 6.23 26.11 8.79
C VAL A 70 5.52 26.39 10.11
N THR A 71 4.62 25.49 10.50
CA THR A 71 3.92 25.55 11.80
C THR A 71 4.09 24.24 12.53
N TYR A 72 4.58 24.29 13.76
CA TYR A 72 4.70 23.14 14.65
C TYR A 72 3.45 23.01 15.53
N HIS A 73 2.95 21.77 15.65
CA HIS A 73 1.76 21.45 16.43
C HIS A 73 2.11 20.38 17.45
N GLU A 74 2.11 20.74 18.73
CA GLU A 74 2.03 19.74 19.80
C GLU A 74 0.59 19.24 19.90
N ILE A 75 0.39 17.95 19.63
CA ILE A 75 -0.94 17.34 19.49
C ILE A 75 -1.41 16.72 20.80
N GLY A 76 -0.49 16.08 21.54
CA GLY A 76 -0.80 15.49 22.84
C GLY A 76 0.38 14.74 23.44
N PRO A 77 0.27 14.30 24.71
CA PRO A 77 1.31 13.50 25.35
C PRO A 77 1.23 12.03 24.91
N SER A 78 2.38 11.39 24.80
CA SER A 78 2.54 9.94 24.61
C SER A 78 2.24 9.16 25.88
N TYR A 79 2.24 7.83 25.79
CA TYR A 79 2.13 6.95 26.93
C TYR A 79 3.31 7.16 27.89
N GLY A 80 4.53 7.18 27.37
CA GLY A 80 5.75 7.49 28.10
C GLY A 80 6.54 6.29 28.62
N TRP A 81 7.69 6.57 29.23
CA TRP A 81 8.59 5.57 29.80
C TRP A 81 8.88 5.83 31.28
N ASP A 82 8.98 4.76 32.05
CA ASP A 82 9.56 4.83 33.40
C ASP A 82 11.07 5.12 33.30
N ASN A 83 11.53 6.18 33.95
CA ASN A 83 12.93 6.60 33.90
C ASN A 83 13.78 6.04 35.05
N ALA A 84 15.09 6.11 34.90
CA ALA A 84 16.05 5.57 35.88
C ALA A 84 15.97 6.24 37.27
N ALA A 85 15.36 7.43 37.35
CA ALA A 85 15.12 8.16 38.60
C ALA A 85 13.80 7.74 39.30
N GLY A 86 13.01 6.84 38.70
CA GLY A 86 11.72 6.38 39.23
C GLY A 86 10.56 7.34 38.95
N GLY A 87 10.72 8.25 37.99
CA GLY A 87 9.65 9.04 37.38
C GLY A 87 9.10 8.36 36.13
N HIS A 88 8.09 8.99 35.53
CA HIS A 88 7.47 8.55 34.29
C HIS A 88 7.46 9.74 33.33
N ASP A 89 8.21 9.63 32.24
CA ASP A 89 8.41 10.70 31.26
C ASP A 89 7.51 10.46 30.06
N THR A 90 6.69 11.44 29.73
CA THR A 90 5.86 11.47 28.52
C THR A 90 6.47 12.44 27.51
N PHE A 91 6.28 12.17 26.23
CA PHE A 91 6.84 12.96 25.13
C PHE A 91 5.71 13.55 24.27
N PRO A 92 5.94 14.67 23.57
CA PRO A 92 4.94 15.21 22.67
C PRO A 92 4.78 14.30 21.44
N THR A 93 3.57 13.84 21.17
CA THR A 93 3.11 13.52 19.82
C THR A 93 2.87 14.83 19.09
N PHE A 94 3.38 14.96 17.87
CA PHE A 94 3.37 16.24 17.14
C PHE A 94 3.14 16.08 15.64
N ALA A 95 2.76 17.19 15.01
CA ALA A 95 2.74 17.34 13.56
C ALA A 95 3.38 18.65 13.14
N VAL A 96 3.75 18.73 11.87
CA VAL A 96 4.26 19.95 11.23
C VAL A 96 3.45 20.19 9.97
N THR A 97 2.93 21.40 9.80
CA THR A 97 2.29 21.81 8.55
C THR A 97 3.22 22.72 7.76
N VAL A 98 3.31 22.48 6.45
CA VAL A 98 4.07 23.31 5.50
C VAL A 98 3.11 23.85 4.44
N THR A 99 2.90 25.15 4.40
CA THR A 99 2.03 25.84 3.44
C THR A 99 2.39 27.33 3.37
N ASN A 100 2.09 28.03 2.28
CA ASN A 100 2.25 29.48 2.26
C ASN A 100 1.04 30.15 2.95
N GLU A 101 1.21 30.59 4.19
CA GLU A 101 0.20 31.31 4.97
C GLU A 101 -0.04 32.75 4.44
N ALA A 102 0.87 33.28 3.61
CA ALA A 102 0.69 34.56 2.93
C ALA A 102 -0.12 34.46 1.62
N SER A 103 -0.48 33.25 1.20
CA SER A 103 -1.29 33.01 0.01
C SER A 103 -2.66 33.70 0.08
N THR A 104 -3.21 34.04 -1.08
CA THR A 104 -4.60 34.55 -1.18
C THR A 104 -5.65 33.45 -1.27
N VAL A 105 -5.24 32.20 -1.42
CA VAL A 105 -6.15 31.04 -1.46
C VAL A 105 -6.74 30.84 -0.05
N PRO A 106 -8.07 30.76 0.09
CA PRO A 106 -8.71 30.51 1.38
C PRO A 106 -8.25 29.19 2.01
N GLU A 107 -8.19 29.17 3.34
CA GLU A 107 -7.74 28.00 4.11
C GLU A 107 -8.58 26.73 3.89
N ASP A 108 -9.88 26.90 3.71
CA ASP A 108 -10.84 25.85 3.39
C ASP A 108 -10.83 25.42 1.91
N GLU A 109 -10.05 26.11 1.06
CA GLU A 109 -9.83 25.73 -0.34
C GLU A 109 -8.44 25.09 -0.57
N LYS A 110 -7.59 25.03 0.46
CA LYS A 110 -6.26 24.41 0.36
C LYS A 110 -6.36 22.89 0.33
N LEU A 111 -5.54 22.28 -0.53
CA LEU A 111 -5.41 20.84 -0.65
C LEU A 111 -4.53 20.31 0.49
N ASN A 112 -5.13 19.61 1.45
CA ASN A 112 -4.39 19.00 2.55
C ASN A 112 -3.82 17.63 2.12
N VAL A 113 -2.51 17.46 2.24
CA VAL A 113 -1.79 16.24 1.87
C VAL A 113 -1.08 15.70 3.12
N LEU A 114 -1.49 14.52 3.58
CA LEU A 114 -1.04 13.92 4.84
C LEU A 114 0.05 12.87 4.62
N PHE A 115 1.11 12.95 5.42
CA PHE A 115 2.15 11.94 5.55
C PHE A 115 2.31 11.55 7.02
N MET A 116 2.01 10.29 7.34
CA MET A 116 2.36 9.69 8.63
C MET A 116 3.75 9.04 8.50
N LEU A 117 4.68 9.41 9.39
CA LEU A 117 6.11 9.16 9.15
C LEU A 117 6.79 8.22 10.15
N SER A 118 6.17 7.97 11.29
CA SER A 118 6.80 7.24 12.41
C SER A 118 5.76 6.67 13.35
N ILE A 119 4.78 5.94 12.83
CA ILE A 119 3.83 5.18 13.66
C ILE A 119 4.50 4.01 14.37
N HIS A 120 5.53 3.43 13.75
CA HIS A 120 6.45 2.52 14.42
C HIS A 120 7.78 3.21 14.73
N GLY A 121 8.19 3.15 15.99
CA GLY A 121 9.40 3.83 16.47
C GLY A 121 10.70 3.36 15.82
N ASN A 122 10.72 2.13 15.30
CA ASN A 122 11.87 1.52 14.65
C ASN A 122 11.94 1.72 13.14
N GLU A 123 11.00 2.44 12.54
CA GLU A 123 10.89 2.66 11.09
C GLU A 123 11.34 4.10 10.76
N LYS A 124 12.64 4.35 10.89
CA LYS A 124 13.27 5.68 10.86
C LYS A 124 13.18 6.42 9.53
N GLY A 125 13.05 5.71 8.42
CA GLY A 125 13.16 6.28 7.07
C GLY A 125 12.17 7.41 6.80
N GLY A 126 10.90 7.22 7.16
CA GLY A 126 9.85 8.24 7.06
C GLY A 126 10.20 9.49 7.88
N ARG A 127 10.51 9.34 9.18
CA ARG A 127 10.86 10.48 10.04
C ARG A 127 12.12 11.22 9.60
N GLU A 128 13.19 10.52 9.22
CA GLU A 128 14.43 11.15 8.78
C GLU A 128 14.21 11.93 7.49
N GLY A 129 13.52 11.32 6.53
CA GLY A 129 13.16 11.96 5.27
C GLY A 129 12.26 13.17 5.48
N GLY A 130 11.22 13.05 6.31
CA GLY A 130 10.27 14.12 6.60
C GLY A 130 10.92 15.36 7.20
N LEU A 131 11.82 15.20 8.17
CA LEU A 131 12.58 16.33 8.74
C LEU A 131 13.37 17.09 7.66
N ARG A 132 14.02 16.37 6.74
CA ARG A 132 14.78 17.00 5.64
C ARG A 132 13.87 17.63 4.60
N VAL A 133 12.72 17.03 4.31
CA VAL A 133 11.71 17.59 3.40
C VAL A 133 11.17 18.92 3.95
N ILE A 134 10.84 18.99 5.24
CA ILE A 134 10.38 20.23 5.88
C ILE A 134 11.47 21.31 5.77
N GLU A 135 12.71 20.96 6.09
CA GLU A 135 13.85 21.89 5.95
C GLU A 135 14.11 22.27 4.49
N ASP A 136 13.95 21.35 3.53
CA ASP A 136 14.12 21.62 2.11
C ASP A 136 13.20 22.77 1.67
N PHE A 137 11.93 22.79 2.07
CA PHE A 137 11.02 23.90 1.78
C PHE A 137 11.41 25.19 2.51
N ALA A 138 11.74 25.11 3.80
CA ALA A 138 12.14 26.26 4.60
C ALA A 138 13.45 26.91 4.11
N LYS A 139 14.39 26.13 3.60
CA LYS A 139 15.62 26.65 3.01
C LYS A 139 15.37 27.30 1.66
N ALA A 140 14.47 26.73 0.85
CA ALA A 140 14.30 27.22 -0.52
C ALA A 140 13.74 28.65 -0.60
N THR A 141 12.96 29.05 0.41
CA THR A 141 12.44 30.43 0.54
C THR A 141 13.50 31.45 0.97
N ASN A 142 14.66 30.99 1.46
CA ASN A 142 15.77 31.82 1.93
C ASN A 142 16.85 32.07 0.84
N ASP A 143 16.42 32.30 -0.41
CA ASP A 143 17.23 32.58 -1.62
C ASP A 143 18.01 31.38 -2.24
N GLU A 144 17.73 30.13 -1.82
CA GLU A 144 18.25 28.90 -2.46
C GLU A 144 17.15 28.21 -3.28
N THR A 145 16.94 28.58 -4.54
CA THR A 145 15.99 27.85 -5.40
C THR A 145 16.52 26.45 -5.71
N ASP A 146 15.69 25.41 -5.54
CA ASP A 146 15.98 23.99 -5.84
C ASP A 146 16.81 23.25 -4.78
N THR A 147 16.24 23.11 -3.57
CA THR A 147 16.82 22.33 -2.47
C THR A 147 16.07 21.02 -2.28
N GLY A 148 16.64 19.91 -2.77
CA GLY A 148 16.07 18.57 -2.60
C GLY A 148 14.70 18.45 -3.29
N VAL A 149 13.62 18.35 -2.50
CA VAL A 149 12.25 18.24 -3.04
C VAL A 149 11.64 19.59 -3.46
N ALA A 150 12.13 20.70 -2.91
CA ALA A 150 11.55 22.04 -3.03
C ALA A 150 12.00 22.76 -4.32
N THR A 151 11.44 22.35 -5.45
CA THR A 151 11.59 23.03 -6.74
C THR A 151 10.80 24.34 -6.78
N GLU A 152 11.09 25.23 -7.74
CA GLU A 152 10.34 26.49 -7.94
C GLU A 152 8.83 26.22 -8.09
N ASP A 153 8.47 25.22 -8.90
CA ASP A 153 7.07 24.84 -9.12
C ASP A 153 6.42 24.39 -7.81
N ARG A 154 7.06 23.49 -7.05
CA ARG A 154 6.50 22.99 -5.78
C ARG A 154 6.41 24.04 -4.68
N LEU A 155 7.29 25.04 -4.68
CA LEU A 155 7.15 26.19 -3.80
C LEU A 155 5.90 27.00 -4.15
N ALA A 156 5.63 27.20 -5.44
CA ALA A 156 4.39 27.85 -5.88
C ALA A 156 3.16 27.01 -5.53
N MET A 157 3.26 25.68 -5.51
CA MET A 157 2.16 24.81 -5.10
C MET A 157 1.75 25.03 -3.64
N LEU A 158 2.63 25.48 -2.75
CA LEU A 158 2.30 25.76 -1.35
C LEU A 158 1.30 26.92 -1.19
N ASP A 159 1.03 27.70 -2.24
CA ASP A 159 -0.05 28.69 -2.23
C ASP A 159 -1.43 28.05 -2.05
N TYR A 160 -1.63 26.84 -2.59
CA TYR A 160 -2.91 26.13 -2.58
C TYR A 160 -2.81 24.72 -1.99
N THR A 161 -1.65 24.29 -1.53
CA THR A 161 -1.44 23.01 -0.85
C THR A 161 -0.97 23.23 0.58
N ARG A 162 -1.35 22.32 1.48
CA ARG A 162 -0.81 22.18 2.82
C ARG A 162 -0.29 20.77 2.99
N LEU A 163 1.01 20.63 3.18
CA LEU A 163 1.63 19.36 3.56
C LEU A 163 1.51 19.19 5.07
N ILE A 164 1.06 18.03 5.52
CA ILE A 164 0.88 17.68 6.93
C ILE A 164 1.80 16.49 7.23
N PHE A 165 2.81 16.70 8.07
CA PHE A 165 3.75 15.66 8.49
C PHE A 165 3.45 15.26 9.93
N LEU A 166 2.98 14.03 10.14
CA LEU A 166 2.57 13.51 11.44
C LEU A 166 3.61 12.55 12.02
N PHE A 167 3.99 12.78 13.29
CA PHE A 167 4.97 11.99 14.05
C PHE A 167 4.29 11.41 15.31
N PRO A 168 3.58 10.28 15.17
CA PRO A 168 2.65 9.84 16.20
C PRO A 168 3.31 9.06 17.36
N ASN A 169 4.46 8.39 17.15
CA ASN A 169 5.08 7.50 18.15
C ASN A 169 6.43 8.02 18.69
N PRO A 170 6.45 9.07 19.53
CA PRO A 170 7.69 9.56 20.14
C PRO A 170 8.28 8.57 21.15
N ASP A 171 7.48 7.71 21.79
CA ASP A 171 7.97 6.71 22.74
C ASP A 171 8.88 5.67 22.09
N GLY A 172 8.43 5.12 20.96
CA GLY A 172 9.22 4.16 20.18
C GLY A 172 10.50 4.80 19.64
N TRP A 173 10.47 6.10 19.31
CA TRP A 173 11.66 6.87 18.94
C TRP A 173 12.61 7.05 20.14
N THR A 174 12.12 7.44 21.32
CA THR A 174 12.98 7.72 22.49
C THR A 174 13.54 6.48 23.16
N HIS A 175 13.00 5.29 22.90
CA HIS A 175 13.55 4.03 23.43
C HIS A 175 15.03 3.81 23.05
N GLU A 176 15.50 4.45 21.98
CA GLU A 176 16.92 4.40 21.56
C GLU A 176 17.85 5.09 22.57
N GLN A 177 17.33 6.01 23.38
CA GLN A 177 18.09 6.73 24.39
C GLN A 177 18.42 5.84 25.59
N ALA A 178 19.65 5.94 26.09
CA ALA A 178 20.16 5.07 27.15
C ALA A 178 19.34 5.09 28.46
N GLU A 179 18.58 6.15 28.72
CA GLU A 179 17.74 6.32 29.90
C GLU A 179 16.46 5.47 29.88
N TYR A 180 15.92 5.19 28.70
CA TYR A 180 14.63 4.52 28.52
C TYR A 180 14.75 3.04 28.10
N ARG A 181 15.99 2.52 28.04
CA ARG A 181 16.26 1.12 27.66
C ARG A 181 15.86 0.15 28.76
N GLN A 182 14.78 -0.61 28.54
CA GLN A 182 14.30 -1.62 29.48
C GLN A 182 14.82 -3.03 29.15
N ASN A 183 16.12 -3.29 29.44
CA ASN A 183 16.85 -4.60 29.44
C ASN A 183 17.83 -4.88 28.29
N ASP A 184 19.07 -5.21 28.65
CA ASP A 184 20.13 -5.78 27.79
C ASP A 184 19.83 -7.21 27.27
N ALA A 185 18.63 -7.77 27.44
CA ALA A 185 18.28 -9.12 26.96
C ALA A 185 17.64 -9.10 25.56
N GLU A 186 17.38 -7.91 25.08
CA GLU A 186 16.69 -7.58 23.86
C GLU A 186 17.68 -7.27 22.74
N TYR A 187 18.58 -8.21 22.45
CA TYR A 187 19.49 -8.08 21.31
C TYR A 187 19.12 -9.09 20.22
N LEU A 188 18.84 -8.61 19.02
CA LEU A 188 19.00 -9.40 17.81
C LEU A 188 20.50 -9.69 17.64
N SER A 189 20.88 -10.96 17.71
CA SER A 189 22.24 -11.37 17.33
C SER A 189 22.28 -11.56 15.82
N VAL A 190 22.73 -10.54 15.07
CA VAL A 190 22.99 -10.68 13.64
C VAL A 190 24.49 -10.92 13.44
N ALA A 191 24.85 -12.13 12.96
CA ALA A 191 26.24 -12.53 12.69
C ALA A 191 27.23 -12.42 13.87
N GLY A 192 26.76 -12.61 15.12
CA GLY A 192 27.60 -12.52 16.31
C GLY A 192 27.82 -11.09 16.83
N VAL A 193 27.07 -10.13 16.29
CA VAL A 193 26.93 -8.76 16.82
C VAL A 193 25.60 -8.72 17.58
N GLU A 194 25.65 -8.38 18.87
CA GLU A 194 24.47 -8.05 19.65
C GLU A 194 23.96 -6.68 19.18
N THR A 195 22.81 -6.63 18.49
CA THR A 195 22.17 -5.41 17.99
C THR A 195 20.85 -5.18 18.73
N GLN A 196 20.61 -3.96 19.21
CA GLN A 196 19.49 -3.62 20.09
C GLN A 196 18.14 -3.94 19.42
N ASN A 197 17.17 -4.43 20.19
CA ASN A 197 15.79 -4.53 19.72
C ASN A 197 15.27 -3.10 19.59
N TYR A 198 15.03 -2.69 18.36
CA TYR A 198 14.27 -1.50 18.06
C TYR A 198 12.81 -1.73 18.48
N VAL A 199 12.18 -0.72 19.09
CA VAL A 199 10.80 -0.85 19.59
C VAL A 199 9.84 -0.33 18.54
N ARG A 200 8.96 -1.23 18.10
CA ARG A 200 7.90 -0.95 17.14
C ARG A 200 6.76 -0.16 17.77
N GLY A 201 6.27 -0.60 18.92
CA GLY A 201 5.13 0.00 19.61
C GLY A 201 5.45 1.30 20.36
N ASN A 202 4.46 1.84 21.07
CA ASN A 202 4.64 2.96 22.01
C ASN A 202 5.18 2.49 23.37
N GLY A 203 5.21 3.36 24.39
CA GLY A 203 5.70 3.05 25.74
C GLY A 203 4.92 1.95 26.48
N ASN A 204 3.70 1.66 26.03
CA ASN A 204 2.87 0.53 26.51
C ASN A 204 3.17 -0.79 25.77
N GLY A 205 4.02 -0.76 24.75
CA GLY A 205 4.29 -1.87 23.84
C GLY A 205 3.17 -2.13 22.82
N THR A 206 2.24 -1.19 22.65
CA THR A 206 1.13 -1.31 21.69
C THR A 206 1.60 -0.93 20.28
N ASP A 207 1.28 -1.76 19.30
CA ASP A 207 1.40 -1.40 17.88
C ASP A 207 0.31 -0.37 17.55
N LEU A 208 0.71 0.88 17.32
CA LEU A 208 -0.22 1.97 17.03
C LEU A 208 -0.91 1.78 15.66
N ASN A 209 -0.28 1.06 14.72
CA ASN A 209 -0.87 0.75 13.41
C ASN A 209 -1.80 -0.47 13.46
N ARG A 210 -2.52 -0.62 14.57
CA ARG A 210 -3.62 -1.57 14.82
C ARG A 210 -4.80 -0.91 15.53
N GLN A 211 -4.79 0.42 15.62
CA GLN A 211 -5.69 1.18 16.48
C GLN A 211 -6.50 2.24 15.74
N ALA A 212 -6.40 2.29 14.41
CA ALA A 212 -7.30 3.11 13.63
C ALA A 212 -8.73 2.54 13.72
N PRO A 213 -9.76 3.38 13.80
CA PRO A 213 -11.15 2.95 13.83
C PRO A 213 -11.63 2.61 12.41
N THR A 214 -11.05 1.56 11.81
CA THR A 214 -11.31 1.15 10.42
C THR A 214 -12.65 0.46 10.26
N THR A 215 -13.36 0.78 9.19
CA THR A 215 -14.54 0.05 8.72
C THR A 215 -14.24 -1.43 8.50
N GLY A 216 -15.17 -2.30 8.90
CA GLY A 216 -15.07 -3.74 8.72
C GLY A 216 -14.73 -4.51 10.00
N TRP A 217 -14.18 -5.71 9.82
CA TRP A 217 -13.82 -6.58 10.94
C TRP A 217 -12.75 -5.95 11.84
N SER A 218 -12.89 -6.13 13.15
CA SER A 218 -11.92 -5.71 14.15
C SER A 218 -11.54 -6.87 15.09
N ARG A 219 -10.24 -7.02 15.35
CA ARG A 219 -9.71 -7.95 16.37
C ARG A 219 -10.06 -7.53 17.83
N GLY A 220 -10.60 -6.33 18.02
CA GLY A 220 -10.87 -5.68 19.31
C GLY A 220 -11.94 -6.31 20.21
N ASN A 221 -12.61 -7.40 19.80
CA ASN A 221 -13.52 -8.16 20.67
C ASN A 221 -12.79 -9.10 21.65
N THR A 222 -11.48 -9.29 21.47
CA THR A 222 -10.67 -10.23 22.26
C THR A 222 -10.02 -9.57 23.48
N THR A 223 -9.44 -10.36 24.38
CA THR A 223 -8.61 -9.84 25.49
C THR A 223 -7.31 -9.17 25.03
N GLU A 224 -7.02 -9.20 23.72
CA GLU A 224 -5.83 -8.60 23.12
C GLU A 224 -6.06 -7.13 22.79
N LEU A 225 -6.00 -6.29 23.83
CA LEU A 225 -6.23 -4.85 23.76
C LEU A 225 -5.16 -4.07 22.97
N SER A 226 -4.26 -4.71 22.23
CA SER A 226 -3.33 -4.01 21.32
C SER A 226 -4.04 -3.53 20.05
N HIS A 227 -5.14 -4.19 19.65
CA HIS A 227 -5.96 -3.85 18.47
C HIS A 227 -7.22 -3.05 18.83
N ALA A 228 -7.29 -2.61 20.08
CA ALA A 228 -8.35 -1.76 20.56
C ALA A 228 -8.15 -0.36 19.97
N ALA A 229 -9.05 0.02 19.06
CA ALA A 229 -9.03 1.33 18.41
C ALA A 229 -9.09 2.47 19.43
N LEU A 230 -8.38 3.57 19.15
CA LEU A 230 -8.35 4.76 19.99
C LEU A 230 -8.00 4.50 21.46
N LYS A 231 -7.29 3.42 21.80
CA LYS A 231 -6.95 3.10 23.19
C LYS A 231 -5.74 3.86 23.70
N GLU A 232 -4.69 3.98 22.90
CA GLU A 232 -3.46 4.65 23.33
C GLU A 232 -3.60 6.18 23.24
N PRO A 233 -2.94 6.93 24.13
CA PRO A 233 -3.05 8.37 24.16
C PRO A 233 -2.56 9.03 22.86
N GLU A 234 -1.54 8.46 22.20
CA GLU A 234 -1.04 8.92 20.90
C GLU A 234 -2.14 8.86 19.85
N THR A 235 -2.72 7.68 19.65
CA THR A 235 -3.80 7.41 18.69
C THR A 235 -4.98 8.35 18.88
N ARG A 236 -5.42 8.55 20.12
CA ARG A 236 -6.48 9.53 20.42
C ARG A 236 -6.07 10.95 20.06
N ALA A 237 -4.84 11.33 20.37
CA ALA A 237 -4.37 12.69 20.18
C ALA A 237 -4.33 13.05 18.68
N PHE A 238 -3.69 12.23 17.84
CA PHE A 238 -3.55 12.56 16.43
C PHE A 238 -4.84 12.39 15.63
N TRP A 239 -5.70 11.42 15.96
CA TRP A 239 -7.03 11.33 15.33
C TRP A 239 -7.93 12.49 15.70
N THR A 240 -7.98 12.88 16.98
CA THR A 240 -8.75 14.06 17.41
C THR A 240 -8.24 15.32 16.72
N TRP A 241 -6.92 15.49 16.61
CA TRP A 241 -6.36 16.68 15.98
C TRP A 241 -6.65 16.74 14.49
N LEU A 242 -6.48 15.63 13.76
CA LEU A 242 -6.78 15.58 12.33
C LEU A 242 -8.25 15.95 12.05
N THR A 243 -9.20 15.29 12.72
CA THR A 243 -10.63 15.51 12.49
C THR A 243 -11.16 16.84 13.05
N THR A 244 -10.45 17.47 13.99
CA THR A 244 -10.83 18.80 14.52
C THR A 244 -10.32 19.95 13.65
N ASN A 245 -9.15 19.78 13.01
CA ASN A 245 -8.46 20.89 12.33
C ASN A 245 -8.60 20.86 10.81
N PHE A 246 -8.97 19.73 10.22
CA PHE A 246 -9.12 19.59 8.78
C PHE A 246 -10.52 19.08 8.45
N THR A 247 -11.16 19.71 7.47
CA THR A 247 -12.45 19.25 6.94
C THR A 247 -12.27 18.20 5.85
N ASP A 248 -11.20 18.32 5.06
CA ASP A 248 -10.94 17.45 3.90
C ASP A 248 -9.43 17.16 3.80
N ILE A 249 -9.06 15.88 3.84
CA ILE A 249 -7.71 15.41 3.49
C ILE A 249 -7.79 14.88 2.06
N HIS A 250 -7.02 15.47 1.15
CA HIS A 250 -7.13 15.18 -0.28
C HIS A 250 -6.33 13.96 -0.71
N LEU A 251 -5.17 13.76 -0.08
CA LEU A 251 -4.33 12.59 -0.25
C LEU A 251 -3.67 12.25 1.08
N ALA A 252 -3.49 10.97 1.36
CA ALA A 252 -2.85 10.51 2.60
C ALA A 252 -1.91 9.32 2.36
N SER A 253 -0.95 9.15 3.27
CA SER A 253 0.03 8.06 3.20
C SER A 253 0.58 7.70 4.56
N ASP A 254 0.81 6.41 4.79
CA ASP A 254 1.62 5.89 5.91
C ASP A 254 2.96 5.33 5.41
N LEU A 255 4.07 5.87 5.93
CA LEU A 255 5.42 5.50 5.53
C LEU A 255 6.03 4.54 6.56
N HIS A 256 6.16 3.27 6.16
CA HIS A 256 6.73 2.19 6.97
C HIS A 256 8.15 1.79 6.57
N GLY A 257 8.66 0.81 7.30
CA GLY A 257 9.94 0.19 7.11
C GLY A 257 9.90 -1.31 7.33
N MET A 258 10.73 -2.05 6.59
CA MET A 258 10.84 -3.49 6.72
C MET A 258 12.28 -3.94 6.97
N LEU A 259 12.43 -5.17 7.45
CA LEU A 259 13.72 -5.74 7.83
C LEU A 259 14.58 -6.15 6.62
N TYR A 260 13.94 -6.55 5.52
CA TYR A 260 14.56 -7.11 4.32
C TYR A 260 13.81 -6.62 3.08
N PRO A 261 14.44 -6.63 1.88
CA PRO A 261 13.74 -6.46 0.62
C PRO A 261 12.68 -7.57 0.43
N ALA A 262 11.62 -7.23 -0.30
CA ALA A 262 10.26 -7.78 -0.23
C ALA A 262 10.05 -9.31 -0.32
N ASN A 263 10.98 -10.10 -0.84
CA ASN A 263 10.70 -11.50 -1.18
C ASN A 263 11.16 -12.55 -0.14
N ALA A 264 11.24 -12.17 1.13
CA ALA A 264 11.47 -13.11 2.23
C ALA A 264 10.18 -13.59 2.94
N LEU A 265 9.03 -12.98 2.65
CA LEU A 265 7.74 -13.23 3.32
C LEU A 265 6.68 -13.88 2.41
N ILE A 266 6.75 -13.64 1.10
CA ILE A 266 5.81 -14.23 0.14
C ILE A 266 6.21 -15.69 -0.14
N ASP A 267 5.49 -16.59 0.55
CA ASP A 267 5.23 -17.99 0.23
C ASP A 267 6.08 -19.10 0.90
N SER A 268 5.43 -19.81 1.82
CA SER A 268 5.81 -21.13 2.35
C SER A 268 4.88 -22.25 1.81
N SER A 269 4.07 -21.95 0.81
CA SER A 269 2.93 -22.79 0.38
C SER A 269 2.83 -23.19 -1.09
N ARG A 270 3.39 -22.58 -2.15
CA ARG A 270 3.37 -23.16 -3.52
C ARG A 270 4.27 -22.49 -4.59
N GLU A 271 5.24 -23.28 -5.06
CA GLU A 271 5.97 -23.27 -6.35
C GLU A 271 6.34 -21.93 -7.04
N VAL A 272 7.55 -21.46 -6.74
CA VAL A 272 8.39 -20.67 -7.66
C VAL A 272 9.20 -21.62 -8.55
N GLN A 273 9.04 -21.53 -9.88
CA GLN A 273 9.73 -22.40 -10.85
C GLN A 273 11.27 -22.27 -10.81
N CYS A 274 11.94 -23.43 -10.78
CA CYS A 274 13.36 -23.64 -10.61
C CYS A 274 14.17 -23.51 -11.92
N VAL A 275 15.36 -22.87 -11.90
CA VAL A 275 16.31 -22.94 -13.03
C VAL A 275 17.69 -23.44 -12.57
N ASN A 276 18.23 -24.40 -13.31
CA ASN A 276 19.43 -25.17 -12.97
C ASN A 276 20.65 -24.62 -13.76
N PRO A 277 21.63 -23.92 -13.14
CA PRO A 277 22.82 -23.50 -13.89
C PRO A 277 23.69 -24.71 -14.27
N PRO A 278 24.23 -24.75 -15.49
CA PRO A 278 24.95 -25.91 -15.98
C PRO A 278 26.30 -26.02 -15.25
N ASN A 279 26.42 -26.93 -14.28
CA ASN A 279 27.64 -27.74 -13.99
C ASN A 279 27.81 -28.22 -12.51
N VAL A 280 26.78 -28.57 -11.75
CA VAL A 280 27.01 -29.41 -10.55
C VAL A 280 25.89 -30.43 -10.35
N ALA A 281 26.24 -31.71 -10.48
CA ALA A 281 25.31 -32.82 -10.29
C ALA A 281 25.28 -33.25 -8.81
N GLY A 282 24.08 -33.27 -8.24
CA GLY A 282 23.77 -33.90 -6.96
C GLY A 282 23.60 -32.92 -5.81
N GLU A 283 22.39 -32.95 -5.22
CA GLU A 283 21.92 -32.24 -4.02
C GLU A 283 21.20 -30.88 -4.27
N GLY A 284 19.87 -30.91 -4.20
CA GLY A 284 18.95 -29.86 -3.70
C GLY A 284 18.94 -28.48 -4.38
N GLU A 285 17.83 -28.16 -5.04
CA GLU A 285 17.49 -26.85 -5.61
C GLU A 285 17.53 -25.71 -4.57
N VAL A 286 17.88 -24.49 -5.02
CA VAL A 286 17.80 -23.23 -4.27
C VAL A 286 16.83 -22.32 -5.02
N CYS A 287 15.74 -21.88 -4.35
CA CYS A 287 14.71 -20.99 -4.89
C CYS A 287 14.73 -19.66 -4.12
N LEU A 288 14.92 -18.50 -4.77
CA LEU A 288 14.75 -17.15 -4.19
C LEU A 288 14.32 -16.16 -5.30
N ARG A 289 13.29 -15.33 -5.04
CA ARG A 289 12.69 -14.34 -5.95
C ARG A 289 13.37 -12.96 -5.80
N GLU A 290 13.35 -12.16 -6.86
CA GLU A 290 13.98 -10.82 -7.01
C GLU A 290 13.37 -9.78 -6.04
N GLY A 291 14.15 -9.06 -5.22
CA GLY A 291 13.60 -8.19 -4.15
C GLY A 291 13.62 -6.70 -4.47
N ASN A 292 12.46 -6.01 -4.32
CA ASN A 292 12.36 -4.54 -4.40
C ASN A 292 12.82 -3.89 -3.09
N PHE A 293 13.40 -2.69 -3.18
CA PHE A 293 13.84 -1.88 -2.04
C PHE A 293 12.69 -1.11 -1.40
N VAL A 294 11.77 -0.63 -2.22
CA VAL A 294 10.53 0.02 -1.77
C VAL A 294 9.36 -0.82 -2.27
N LEU A 295 8.39 -1.10 -1.42
CA LEU A 295 7.07 -1.57 -1.85
C LEU A 295 6.07 -0.44 -1.68
N THR A 296 5.26 -0.20 -2.72
CA THR A 296 4.13 0.72 -2.65
C THR A 296 2.86 -0.11 -2.51
N MET A 297 2.08 0.13 -1.46
CA MET A 297 0.92 -0.68 -1.11
C MET A 297 -0.35 0.12 -1.35
N LEU A 298 -1.34 -0.49 -1.99
CA LEU A 298 -2.66 0.11 -2.14
C LEU A 298 -3.47 -0.22 -0.87
N PRO A 299 -4.04 0.80 -0.18
CA PRO A 299 -4.81 0.59 1.03
C PRO A 299 -6.14 -0.11 0.74
N ALA A 300 -6.73 -0.68 1.78
CA ALA A 300 -8.02 -1.33 1.71
C ALA A 300 -9.17 -0.32 1.93
N ALA A 301 -9.97 -0.10 0.89
CA ALA A 301 -11.19 0.71 1.01
C ALA A 301 -12.24 0.35 -0.05
N GLN A 302 -13.46 0.82 0.19
CA GLN A 302 -14.45 1.04 -0.86
C GLN A 302 -13.99 2.25 -1.68
N MET A 303 -13.69 2.05 -2.96
CA MET A 303 -13.20 3.13 -3.81
C MET A 303 -14.01 3.20 -5.12
N GLU A 304 -14.43 4.41 -5.46
CA GLU A 304 -14.98 4.75 -6.76
C GLU A 304 -13.90 4.67 -7.87
N PRO A 305 -14.30 4.58 -9.15
CA PRO A 305 -13.36 4.59 -10.28
C PRO A 305 -12.33 5.73 -10.27
N ALA A 306 -12.73 6.94 -9.84
CA ALA A 306 -11.81 8.08 -9.73
C ALA A 306 -10.72 7.86 -8.67
N GLU A 307 -11.10 7.39 -7.48
CA GLU A 307 -10.19 7.13 -6.35
C GLU A 307 -9.22 6.00 -6.66
N VAL A 308 -9.71 4.88 -7.23
CA VAL A 308 -8.85 3.81 -7.73
C VAL A 308 -7.83 4.36 -8.73
N LYS A 309 -8.25 5.30 -9.59
CA LYS A 309 -7.36 5.88 -10.58
C LYS A 309 -6.33 6.84 -9.99
N VAL A 310 -6.70 7.68 -9.02
CA VAL A 310 -5.77 8.54 -8.27
C VAL A 310 -4.72 7.68 -7.56
N THR A 311 -5.17 6.68 -6.80
CA THR A 311 -4.32 5.75 -6.05
C THR A 311 -3.35 4.99 -6.97
N THR A 312 -3.82 4.45 -8.09
CA THR A 312 -2.95 3.76 -9.06
C THR A 312 -2.03 4.70 -9.83
N ALA A 313 -2.47 5.91 -10.20
CA ALA A 313 -1.63 6.91 -10.85
C ALA A 313 -0.47 7.35 -9.94
N LEU A 314 -0.75 7.48 -8.65
CA LEU A 314 0.24 7.80 -7.64
C LEU A 314 1.28 6.67 -7.49
N ALA A 315 0.82 5.42 -7.38
CA ALA A 315 1.70 4.25 -7.35
C ALA A 315 2.58 4.14 -8.61
N GLU A 316 2.01 4.38 -9.79
CA GLU A 316 2.71 4.38 -11.08
C GLU A 316 3.77 5.47 -11.16
N LEU A 317 3.44 6.71 -10.76
CA LEU A 317 4.35 7.84 -10.79
C LEU A 317 5.53 7.62 -9.84
N ILE A 318 5.27 7.11 -8.64
CA ILE A 318 6.31 6.83 -7.64
C ILE A 318 7.22 5.70 -8.13
N LYS A 319 6.63 4.61 -8.63
CA LYS A 319 7.39 3.52 -9.29
C LYS A 319 8.30 4.07 -10.38
N GLN A 320 7.76 4.86 -11.29
CA GLN A 320 8.53 5.46 -12.37
C GLN A 320 9.70 6.31 -11.85
N ARG A 321 9.45 7.21 -10.89
CA ARG A 321 10.45 8.13 -10.36
C ARG A 321 11.54 7.42 -9.60
N LEU A 322 11.17 6.49 -8.71
CA LEU A 322 12.14 5.71 -7.94
C LEU A 322 12.98 4.82 -8.88
N ASN A 323 12.38 4.14 -9.85
CA ASN A 323 13.12 3.28 -10.79
C ASN A 323 14.05 4.09 -11.71
N ALA A 324 13.71 5.34 -12.02
CA ALA A 324 14.52 6.23 -12.84
C ALA A 324 15.56 7.04 -12.04
N ASN A 325 15.50 7.05 -10.71
CA ASN A 325 16.34 7.94 -9.89
C ASN A 325 17.82 7.47 -9.92
N PRO A 326 18.75 8.31 -10.44
CA PRO A 326 20.16 7.93 -10.55
C PRO A 326 20.84 7.74 -9.19
N SER A 327 20.31 8.31 -8.11
CA SER A 327 20.78 8.07 -6.73
C SER A 327 20.68 6.60 -6.34
N PHE A 328 19.82 5.82 -7.04
CA PHE A 328 19.64 4.39 -6.82
C PHE A 328 20.38 3.49 -7.80
N ALA A 329 21.12 4.06 -8.77
CA ALA A 329 21.85 3.29 -9.77
C ALA A 329 22.87 2.32 -9.15
N GLU A 330 23.54 2.70 -8.05
CA GLU A 330 24.47 1.83 -7.33
C GLU A 330 23.76 0.65 -6.63
N TRP A 331 22.52 0.86 -6.16
CA TRP A 331 21.70 -0.17 -5.53
C TRP A 331 21.16 -1.16 -6.57
N ASN A 332 20.68 -0.64 -7.70
CA ASN A 332 20.20 -1.44 -8.83
C ASN A 332 21.31 -2.31 -9.47
N ALA A 333 22.56 -1.86 -9.39
CA ALA A 333 23.73 -2.57 -9.92
C ALA A 333 24.34 -3.60 -8.95
N ALA A 334 23.79 -3.77 -7.74
CA ALA A 334 24.37 -4.58 -6.67
C ALA A 334 23.58 -5.88 -6.40
N PRO A 335 23.83 -6.99 -7.14
CA PRO A 335 23.13 -8.26 -6.95
C PRO A 335 23.31 -8.89 -5.57
N GLU A 336 24.37 -8.53 -4.84
CA GLU A 336 24.63 -9.03 -3.48
C GLU A 336 24.02 -8.17 -2.36
N ALA A 337 23.42 -7.01 -2.69
CA ALA A 337 22.76 -6.10 -1.75
C ALA A 337 21.27 -6.37 -1.57
N GLY A 338 20.73 -7.44 -2.17
CA GLY A 338 19.31 -7.78 -2.13
C GLY A 338 18.48 -7.25 -3.30
N ALA A 339 19.03 -6.31 -4.10
CA ALA A 339 18.50 -5.92 -5.42
C ALA A 339 18.89 -7.01 -6.42
N TRP A 340 18.15 -8.11 -6.40
CA TRP A 340 18.23 -9.07 -7.48
C TRP A 340 17.37 -8.51 -8.61
N GLY A 341 18.07 -8.10 -9.68
CA GLY A 341 17.63 -7.31 -10.84
C GLY A 341 16.15 -7.36 -11.22
N GLY A 342 15.56 -6.19 -11.31
CA GLY A 342 14.33 -5.92 -12.03
C GLY A 342 14.02 -4.44 -11.97
N GLU A 343 13.62 -3.97 -10.78
CA GLU A 343 13.21 -2.60 -10.48
C GLU A 343 13.53 -2.27 -9.01
N PHE A 344 13.54 -0.98 -8.66
CA PHE A 344 13.78 -0.50 -7.30
C PHE A 344 12.49 -0.49 -6.45
N ASN A 345 11.37 -0.15 -7.10
CA ASN A 345 10.03 -0.14 -6.55
C ASN A 345 9.06 -0.90 -7.45
N ASP A 346 8.09 -1.55 -6.81
CA ASP A 346 6.88 -2.07 -7.45
C ASP A 346 5.68 -1.85 -6.53
N TRP A 347 4.47 -2.08 -7.05
CA TRP A 347 3.24 -1.81 -6.31
C TRP A 347 2.17 -2.91 -6.46
N GLY A 348 1.32 -3.02 -5.45
CA GLY A 348 0.20 -3.95 -5.37
C GLY A 348 -0.63 -3.66 -4.13
N THR A 349 -1.65 -4.48 -3.84
CA THR A 349 -2.34 -4.39 -2.54
C THR A 349 -1.39 -4.73 -1.39
N VAL A 350 -1.79 -4.44 -0.16
CA VAL A 350 -1.03 -4.85 1.04
C VAL A 350 -0.72 -6.35 0.99
N TRP A 351 -1.70 -7.20 0.66
CA TRP A 351 -1.46 -8.63 0.56
C TRP A 351 -0.47 -9.01 -0.56
N ASP A 352 -0.60 -8.40 -1.74
CA ASP A 352 0.24 -8.72 -2.90
C ASP A 352 1.70 -8.28 -2.71
N THR A 353 1.95 -7.31 -1.82
CA THR A 353 3.27 -6.72 -1.57
C THR A 353 3.96 -7.29 -0.33
N ILE A 354 3.27 -7.38 0.81
CA ILE A 354 3.86 -7.79 2.10
C ILE A 354 3.31 -9.10 2.65
N GLY A 355 2.29 -9.68 2.02
CA GLY A 355 1.85 -11.04 2.26
C GLY A 355 0.84 -11.24 3.39
N TYR A 356 0.26 -10.16 3.94
CA TYR A 356 -0.84 -10.24 4.91
C TYR A 356 -1.83 -9.06 4.78
N VAL A 357 -2.99 -9.20 5.40
CA VAL A 357 -4.01 -8.17 5.67
C VAL A 357 -4.28 -8.15 7.18
N ASP A 358 -4.77 -7.04 7.74
CA ASP A 358 -5.14 -6.95 9.16
C ASP A 358 -6.20 -5.85 9.35
N SER A 359 -6.69 -5.68 10.58
CA SER A 359 -7.62 -4.58 10.94
C SER A 359 -6.90 -3.45 11.67
N GLY A 360 -7.46 -2.24 11.59
CA GLY A 360 -6.98 -1.08 12.33
C GLY A 360 -5.70 -0.44 11.78
N PHE A 361 -5.35 -0.69 10.51
CA PHE A 361 -4.31 0.08 9.82
C PHE A 361 -4.74 1.54 9.65
N SER A 362 -3.81 2.46 9.87
CA SER A 362 -4.03 3.89 9.70
C SER A 362 -4.35 4.24 8.26
N SER A 363 -3.71 3.55 7.32
CA SER A 363 -3.90 3.81 5.90
C SER A 363 -5.22 3.32 5.33
N ASP A 364 -5.73 2.20 5.83
CA ASP A 364 -7.08 1.76 5.51
C ASP A 364 -8.10 2.80 5.99
N PHE A 365 -7.92 3.32 7.21
CA PHE A 365 -8.76 4.40 7.73
C PHE A 365 -8.63 5.69 6.92
N PHE A 366 -7.44 6.01 6.38
CA PHE A 366 -7.29 7.16 5.49
C PHE A 366 -8.16 7.01 4.24
N ALA A 367 -8.11 5.84 3.63
CA ALA A 367 -8.73 5.58 2.33
C ALA A 367 -10.23 5.31 2.40
N GLN A 368 -10.78 4.94 3.56
CA GLN A 368 -12.20 4.65 3.74
C GLN A 368 -13.07 5.93 3.74
N ASN A 369 -14.23 5.85 3.10
CA ASN A 369 -15.21 6.95 2.98
C ASN A 369 -15.70 7.45 4.35
N ASP A 370 -15.89 6.54 5.31
CA ASP A 370 -16.28 6.89 6.67
C ASP A 370 -15.08 7.24 7.58
N GLY A 371 -13.87 7.17 7.02
CA GLY A 371 -12.61 7.55 7.66
C GLY A 371 -12.19 8.97 7.30
N LEU A 372 -11.10 9.13 6.53
CA LEU A 372 -10.67 10.44 6.02
C LEU A 372 -11.05 10.71 4.56
N ASP A 373 -11.61 9.73 3.86
CA ASP A 373 -11.98 9.83 2.44
C ASP A 373 -10.81 10.34 1.56
N ALA A 374 -9.60 9.88 1.89
CA ALA A 374 -8.35 10.39 1.35
C ALA A 374 -7.63 9.30 0.55
N PRO A 375 -7.79 9.25 -0.79
CA PRO A 375 -7.08 8.28 -1.62
C PRO A 375 -5.56 8.43 -1.46
N GLY A 376 -4.85 7.32 -1.57
CA GLY A 376 -3.47 7.27 -1.12
C GLY A 376 -2.78 5.95 -1.38
N VAL A 377 -1.51 5.88 -0.99
CA VAL A 377 -0.70 4.67 -1.03
C VAL A 377 0.23 4.66 0.18
N ASP A 378 0.62 3.47 0.61
CA ASP A 378 1.55 3.26 1.72
C ASP A 378 2.86 2.68 1.25
N PHE A 379 3.85 2.64 2.13
CA PHE A 379 5.19 2.23 1.74
C PHE A 379 5.86 1.33 2.74
N GLU A 380 6.61 0.34 2.25
CA GLU A 380 7.59 -0.39 3.04
C GLU A 380 9.01 -0.14 2.53
N PHE A 381 9.86 0.47 3.36
CA PHE A 381 11.26 0.74 3.02
C PHE A 381 12.16 -0.39 3.51
N ALA A 382 12.87 -1.06 2.60
CA ALA A 382 13.84 -2.09 2.94
C ALA A 382 14.89 -1.61 3.95
N TYR A 383 15.27 -2.50 4.86
CA TYR A 383 16.30 -2.35 5.88
C TYR A 383 16.07 -1.27 6.93
N ASN A 384 14.95 -0.57 6.88
CA ASN A 384 14.62 0.53 7.77
C ASN A 384 14.60 0.08 9.26
N HIS A 385 14.21 -1.18 9.53
CA HIS A 385 14.30 -1.78 10.87
C HIS A 385 15.70 -2.02 11.43
N ILE A 386 16.75 -1.99 10.59
CA ILE A 386 18.11 -2.38 10.99
C ILE A 386 19.18 -1.38 10.58
N THR A 387 18.81 -0.22 10.05
CA THR A 387 19.79 0.83 9.79
C THR A 387 20.43 1.26 11.11
N PHE A 388 21.69 0.86 11.29
CA PHE A 388 22.39 0.95 12.57
C PHE A 388 22.82 2.38 12.89
N ASP A 389 22.57 2.82 14.13
CA ASP A 389 23.18 4.03 14.68
C ASP A 389 24.68 3.81 14.86
N ASN A 390 25.51 4.73 14.36
CA ASN A 390 26.94 4.90 14.72
C ASN A 390 27.90 3.70 14.54
N TYR A 391 27.43 2.50 14.20
CA TYR A 391 28.21 1.27 14.31
C TYR A 391 28.99 0.94 13.02
N TYR A 392 28.51 1.41 11.87
CA TYR A 392 29.15 1.22 10.56
C TYR A 392 29.14 2.50 9.70
N PRO A 393 30.04 3.46 9.98
CA PRO A 393 30.22 4.65 9.14
C PRO A 393 30.30 4.29 7.65
N GLY A 394 29.53 4.98 6.83
CA GLY A 394 29.41 4.77 5.38
C GLY A 394 28.33 3.78 4.93
N VAL A 395 28.00 2.71 5.67
CA VAL A 395 26.91 1.79 5.26
C VAL A 395 25.57 2.29 5.75
N SER A 396 25.44 2.59 7.05
CA SER A 396 24.21 3.14 7.61
C SER A 396 23.84 4.47 6.97
N GLN A 397 24.83 5.33 6.71
CA GLN A 397 24.66 6.61 6.04
C GLN A 397 24.08 6.47 4.63
N ARG A 398 24.53 5.47 3.87
CA ARG A 398 24.00 5.21 2.52
C ARG A 398 22.57 4.67 2.55
N MET A 399 22.25 3.80 3.51
CA MET A 399 20.88 3.32 3.69
C MET A 399 19.94 4.44 4.10
N ASN A 400 20.34 5.28 5.06
CA ASN A 400 19.55 6.44 5.46
C ASN A 400 19.42 7.46 4.31
N ALA A 401 20.49 7.70 3.54
CA ALA A 401 20.42 8.55 2.34
C ALA A 401 19.39 8.03 1.33
N TYR A 402 19.30 6.71 1.16
CA TYR A 402 18.27 6.08 0.34
C TYR A 402 16.86 6.36 0.90
N HIS A 403 16.63 6.16 2.20
CA HIS A 403 15.33 6.41 2.81
C HIS A 403 14.90 7.87 2.67
N ILE A 404 15.81 8.81 2.94
CA ILE A 404 15.56 10.25 2.80
C ILE A 404 15.17 10.59 1.34
N GLU A 405 15.91 10.07 0.37
CA GLU A 405 15.63 10.31 -1.05
C GLU A 405 14.30 9.68 -1.51
N THR A 406 13.93 8.54 -0.93
CA THR A 406 12.64 7.89 -1.16
C THR A 406 11.49 8.76 -0.64
N THR A 407 11.59 9.25 0.61
CA THR A 407 10.59 10.17 1.19
C THR A 407 10.46 11.45 0.37
N ARG A 408 11.57 12.05 -0.09
CA ARG A 408 11.54 13.22 -1.00
C ARG A 408 10.79 12.91 -2.29
N THR A 409 11.05 11.76 -2.89
CA THR A 409 10.39 11.31 -4.12
C THR A 409 8.89 11.10 -3.91
N ILE A 410 8.50 10.50 -2.78
CA ILE A 410 7.11 10.28 -2.40
C ILE A 410 6.39 11.63 -2.24
N VAL A 411 6.91 12.51 -1.38
CA VAL A 411 6.27 13.82 -1.11
C VAL A 411 6.11 14.62 -2.39
N GLY A 412 7.17 14.70 -3.22
CA GLY A 412 7.09 15.39 -4.49
C GLY A 412 6.06 14.78 -5.46
N SER A 413 5.84 13.47 -5.42
CA SER A 413 4.84 12.80 -6.27
C SER A 413 3.42 13.01 -5.80
N PHE A 414 3.19 13.01 -4.49
CA PHE A 414 1.90 13.37 -3.90
C PHE A 414 1.53 14.82 -4.22
N MET A 415 2.48 15.75 -4.11
CA MET A 415 2.25 17.14 -4.50
C MET A 415 1.79 17.23 -5.95
N ASP A 416 2.55 16.65 -6.88
CA ASP A 416 2.26 16.75 -8.31
C ASP A 416 0.89 16.12 -8.66
N VAL A 417 0.53 14.99 -8.05
CA VAL A 417 -0.80 14.36 -8.22
C VAL A 417 -1.91 15.20 -7.58
N ALA A 418 -1.69 15.81 -6.42
CA ALA A 418 -2.69 16.68 -5.78
C ALA A 418 -3.04 17.91 -6.64
N ALA A 419 -2.10 18.40 -7.45
CA ALA A 419 -2.33 19.51 -8.37
C ALA A 419 -3.09 19.12 -9.65
N GLU A 420 -3.35 17.84 -9.88
CA GLU A 420 -4.10 17.34 -11.02
C GLU A 420 -5.57 17.10 -10.65
N THR A 421 -6.47 17.38 -11.59
CA THR A 421 -7.84 16.87 -11.61
C THR A 421 -7.88 15.67 -12.54
N PHE A 422 -8.46 14.57 -12.07
CA PHE A 422 -8.67 13.36 -12.83
C PHE A 422 -10.12 13.31 -13.31
N HIS A 423 -10.33 13.41 -14.62
CA HIS A 423 -11.62 13.14 -15.25
C HIS A 423 -11.60 11.69 -15.75
N VAL A 424 -12.35 10.83 -15.07
CA VAL A 424 -12.44 9.41 -15.39
C VAL A 424 -13.73 9.13 -16.13
N GLU A 425 -13.61 8.45 -17.26
CA GLU A 425 -14.74 7.92 -18.02
C GLU A 425 -14.46 6.43 -18.30
N ILE A 426 -15.52 5.63 -18.36
CA ILE A 426 -15.49 4.21 -18.70
C ILE A 426 -16.36 4.05 -19.95
N GLU A 427 -15.70 3.96 -21.10
CA GLU A 427 -16.34 3.73 -22.39
C GLU A 427 -16.90 2.31 -22.43
N THR A 428 -18.20 2.23 -22.69
CA THR A 428 -18.98 0.99 -22.81
C THR A 428 -18.97 0.44 -24.23
N ASN A 429 -18.32 1.13 -25.18
CA ASN A 429 -18.17 0.71 -26.58
C ASN A 429 -19.51 0.39 -27.28
N GLY A 430 -20.55 1.18 -26.99
CA GLY A 430 -21.89 1.00 -27.54
C GLY A 430 -22.68 -0.19 -27.00
N THR A 431 -22.21 -0.83 -25.92
CA THR A 431 -22.90 -1.96 -25.28
C THR A 431 -23.89 -1.49 -24.21
N GLU A 432 -25.11 -2.01 -24.25
CA GLU A 432 -26.12 -1.80 -23.21
C GLU A 432 -25.93 -2.85 -22.11
N THR A 433 -25.62 -2.40 -20.89
CA THR A 433 -25.34 -3.31 -19.76
C THR A 433 -26.48 -3.29 -18.74
N ALA A 434 -26.87 -4.46 -18.26
CA ALA A 434 -27.71 -4.62 -17.08
C ALA A 434 -27.00 -5.41 -15.97
N TYR A 435 -27.45 -5.21 -14.73
CA TYR A 435 -27.05 -6.04 -13.58
C TYR A 435 -28.28 -6.49 -12.81
N VAL A 436 -28.21 -7.66 -12.16
CA VAL A 436 -29.28 -8.17 -11.31
C VAL A 436 -29.05 -7.70 -9.88
N PRO A 437 -29.94 -6.86 -9.31
CA PRO A 437 -29.76 -6.40 -7.93
C PRO A 437 -29.87 -7.56 -6.94
N THR A 438 -29.02 -7.55 -5.91
CA THR A 438 -29.16 -8.44 -4.75
C THR A 438 -30.21 -7.91 -3.77
N GLU A 439 -30.83 -8.82 -3.03
CA GLU A 439 -31.71 -8.50 -1.90
C GLU A 439 -30.95 -8.50 -0.56
N ASP A 440 -29.66 -8.87 -0.57
CA ASP A 440 -28.84 -8.87 0.63
C ASP A 440 -28.47 -7.45 1.07
N LEU A 441 -28.63 -7.25 2.37
CA LEU A 441 -28.43 -6.01 3.07
C LEU A 441 -27.94 -6.36 4.47
N ALA A 442 -26.68 -6.04 4.76
CA ALA A 442 -26.14 -6.08 6.11
C ALA A 442 -26.50 -4.79 6.83
N THR A 443 -26.88 -4.87 8.11
CA THR A 443 -27.33 -3.73 8.90
C THR A 443 -26.80 -3.76 10.33
N SER A 444 -26.76 -2.60 10.97
CA SER A 444 -26.44 -2.50 12.40
C SER A 444 -27.44 -3.21 13.32
N GLU A 445 -28.63 -3.63 12.85
CA GLU A 445 -29.63 -4.31 13.70
C GLU A 445 -29.20 -5.73 14.11
N ASP A 446 -28.23 -6.32 13.41
CA ASP A 446 -27.71 -7.66 13.68
C ASP A 446 -26.50 -7.67 14.65
N ASN A 447 -26.12 -6.50 15.18
CA ASN A 447 -24.93 -6.28 16.04
C ASN A 447 -25.17 -6.51 17.55
N ASP A 448 -26.39 -6.81 18.00
CA ASP A 448 -26.77 -6.85 19.42
C ASP A 448 -25.95 -7.84 20.31
N GLU A 449 -25.24 -8.81 19.70
CA GLU A 449 -24.43 -9.81 20.42
C GLU A 449 -22.90 -9.62 20.32
N LEU A 450 -22.42 -8.68 19.50
CA LEU A 450 -20.98 -8.50 19.21
C LEU A 450 -20.37 -7.34 20.01
N THR A 451 -20.30 -7.48 21.34
CA THR A 451 -19.71 -6.44 22.21
C THR A 451 -18.18 -6.56 22.31
N GLY A 452 -17.44 -5.45 22.24
CA GLY A 452 -15.97 -5.41 22.32
C GLY A 452 -15.42 -4.13 22.97
N TRP A 453 -14.17 -3.75 22.66
CA TRP A 453 -13.54 -2.55 23.21
C TRP A 453 -14.32 -1.25 22.91
N ALA A 454 -14.82 -1.09 21.68
CA ALA A 454 -15.52 0.11 21.23
C ALA A 454 -16.71 0.46 22.15
N SER A 455 -17.54 -0.54 22.49
CA SER A 455 -18.77 -0.35 23.27
C SER A 455 -18.56 0.05 24.74
N ILE A 456 -17.32 0.11 25.20
CA ILE A 456 -16.95 0.59 26.55
C ILE A 456 -15.95 1.77 26.51
N ASN A 457 -15.61 2.26 25.32
CA ASN A 457 -14.63 3.31 25.12
C ASN A 457 -15.33 4.64 24.81
N ASP A 458 -15.55 5.48 25.81
CA ASP A 458 -16.16 6.82 25.62
C ASP A 458 -15.37 7.74 24.66
N ALA A 459 -14.12 7.42 24.31
CA ALA A 459 -13.36 8.16 23.30
C ALA A 459 -13.80 7.84 21.86
N ASP A 460 -14.64 6.83 21.69
CA ASP A 460 -15.10 6.29 20.41
C ASP A 460 -16.43 6.88 19.95
N ASP A 461 -17.18 7.57 20.81
CA ASP A 461 -18.51 8.14 20.51
C ASP A 461 -18.55 9.05 19.26
N ASN A 462 -17.41 9.53 18.78
CA ASN A 462 -17.30 10.32 17.53
C ASN A 462 -17.25 9.47 16.25
N TRP A 463 -16.92 8.18 16.36
CA TRP A 463 -16.77 7.21 15.26
C TRP A 463 -17.70 6.00 15.42
N ASP A 464 -18.45 5.94 16.52
CA ASP A 464 -19.38 4.87 16.83
C ASP A 464 -20.67 4.95 15.97
N TRP A 465 -20.78 4.07 14.98
CA TRP A 465 -21.97 3.94 14.15
C TRP A 465 -23.12 3.21 14.86
N GLU A 466 -22.93 2.68 16.07
CA GLU A 466 -24.04 2.12 16.86
C GLU A 466 -25.12 3.18 17.15
N ASN A 467 -24.80 4.49 17.03
CA ASN A 467 -25.76 5.57 17.25
C ASN A 467 -26.57 5.97 16.00
N ASP A 468 -26.02 5.82 14.80
CA ASP A 468 -26.65 6.26 13.53
C ASP A 468 -27.10 5.09 12.63
N GLY A 469 -26.60 3.89 12.88
CA GLY A 469 -26.84 2.67 12.11
C GLY A 469 -26.10 2.66 10.76
N TYR A 470 -25.82 1.47 10.23
CA TYR A 470 -25.20 1.30 8.92
C TYR A 470 -26.03 0.34 8.05
N ASN A 471 -25.86 0.45 6.73
CA ASN A 471 -26.43 -0.45 5.73
C ASN A 471 -25.34 -0.72 4.70
N ALA A 472 -25.01 -1.99 4.45
CA ALA A 472 -24.02 -2.39 3.47
C ALA A 472 -24.60 -3.37 2.45
N THR A 473 -24.44 -3.10 1.16
CA THR A 473 -24.96 -3.93 0.08
C THR A 473 -24.06 -3.92 -1.17
N PRO A 474 -23.76 -5.08 -1.78
CA PRO A 474 -22.99 -5.13 -3.02
C PRO A 474 -23.62 -4.39 -4.21
N ASN A 475 -24.90 -3.97 -4.11
CA ASN A 475 -25.53 -3.14 -5.14
C ASN A 475 -24.79 -1.80 -5.34
N ALA A 476 -24.19 -1.24 -4.27
CA ALA A 476 -23.49 0.04 -4.35
C ALA A 476 -22.32 0.01 -5.34
N TYR A 477 -21.69 -1.18 -5.55
CA TYR A 477 -20.64 -1.36 -6.56
C TYR A 477 -21.08 -0.86 -7.94
N PHE A 478 -22.32 -1.18 -8.35
CA PHE A 478 -22.85 -0.76 -9.63
C PHE A 478 -23.35 0.68 -9.60
N GLU A 479 -23.91 1.13 -8.48
CA GLU A 479 -24.46 2.50 -8.31
C GLU A 479 -23.35 3.55 -8.38
N ASP A 480 -22.22 3.32 -7.71
CA ASP A 480 -21.06 4.20 -7.69
C ASP A 480 -20.35 4.30 -9.05
N ARG A 481 -20.59 3.33 -9.95
CA ARG A 481 -20.02 3.33 -11.31
C ARG A 481 -20.87 4.07 -12.31
N GLN A 482 -22.17 4.26 -12.06
CA GLN A 482 -23.09 4.89 -13.02
C GLN A 482 -22.61 6.25 -13.54
N PRO A 483 -22.03 7.15 -12.71
CA PRO A 483 -21.55 8.45 -13.19
C PRO A 483 -20.39 8.36 -14.19
N TYR A 484 -19.67 7.24 -14.22
CA TYR A 484 -18.46 7.05 -15.02
C TYR A 484 -18.74 6.33 -16.35
N LEU A 485 -19.88 5.64 -16.48
CA LEU A 485 -20.19 4.85 -17.67
C LEU A 485 -20.72 5.74 -18.81
N VAL A 486 -20.01 5.72 -19.94
CA VAL A 486 -20.32 6.53 -21.13
C VAL A 486 -20.27 5.70 -22.41
N ASP A 487 -20.91 6.22 -23.46
CA ASP A 487 -20.78 5.77 -24.84
C ASP A 487 -20.59 7.00 -25.73
N ASP A 488 -19.41 7.14 -26.35
CA ASP A 488 -19.05 8.31 -27.16
C ASP A 488 -19.25 9.64 -26.39
N GLY A 489 -18.96 9.64 -25.09
CA GLY A 489 -19.09 10.79 -24.19
C GLY A 489 -20.53 11.11 -23.71
N GLU A 490 -21.52 10.28 -24.05
CA GLU A 490 -22.89 10.38 -23.51
C GLU A 490 -23.10 9.34 -22.41
N ALA A 491 -23.85 9.68 -21.35
CA ALA A 491 -24.06 8.76 -20.23
C ALA A 491 -24.72 7.44 -20.68
N ASN A 492 -24.08 6.31 -20.36
CA ASN A 492 -24.57 4.96 -20.64
C ASN A 492 -24.58 4.08 -19.36
N PRO A 493 -25.42 4.42 -18.37
CA PRO A 493 -25.47 3.73 -17.09
C PRO A 493 -25.92 2.26 -17.20
N ALA A 494 -25.27 1.36 -16.46
CA ALA A 494 -25.69 -0.03 -16.33
C ALA A 494 -27.03 -0.13 -15.57
N GLN A 495 -28.05 -0.76 -16.18
CA GLN A 495 -29.42 -0.73 -15.64
C GLN A 495 -29.70 -1.88 -14.67
N PRO A 496 -30.35 -1.64 -13.51
CA PRO A 496 -30.83 -2.71 -12.66
C PRO A 496 -31.97 -3.47 -13.36
N LEU A 497 -31.84 -4.80 -13.50
CA LEU A 497 -32.81 -5.67 -14.13
C LEU A 497 -33.13 -6.87 -13.23
N ALA A 498 -34.32 -6.85 -12.61
CA ALA A 498 -34.78 -7.96 -11.79
C ALA A 498 -35.21 -9.18 -12.63
N PRO A 499 -35.12 -10.42 -12.09
CA PRO A 499 -35.45 -11.64 -12.84
C PRO A 499 -36.87 -11.67 -13.44
N GLU A 500 -37.84 -11.01 -12.80
CA GLU A 500 -39.21 -10.90 -13.31
C GLU A 500 -39.32 -10.11 -14.62
N ALA A 501 -38.29 -9.32 -14.95
CA ALA A 501 -38.21 -8.52 -16.15
C ALA A 501 -37.30 -9.14 -17.24
N PHE A 502 -36.77 -10.36 -17.06
CA PHE A 502 -35.88 -11.00 -18.04
C PHE A 502 -36.50 -11.25 -19.42
N GLY A 503 -37.82 -11.10 -19.56
CA GLY A 503 -38.47 -11.01 -20.87
C GLY A 503 -38.02 -9.80 -21.73
N SER A 504 -37.15 -8.92 -21.24
CA SER A 504 -36.53 -7.82 -21.99
C SER A 504 -35.01 -7.92 -22.12
N LEU A 505 -34.43 -9.11 -21.93
CA LEU A 505 -32.98 -9.32 -22.13
C LEU A 505 -32.55 -9.10 -23.60
N ASP A 506 -33.49 -9.09 -24.55
CA ASP A 506 -33.25 -8.73 -25.96
C ASP A 506 -32.86 -7.26 -26.20
N ARG A 507 -32.73 -6.47 -25.12
CA ARG A 507 -32.42 -5.04 -25.15
C ARG A 507 -31.06 -4.68 -24.55
N VAL A 508 -30.34 -5.67 -24.03
CA VAL A 508 -29.03 -5.50 -23.43
C VAL A 508 -28.06 -6.43 -24.11
N ASP A 509 -26.80 -6.03 -24.16
CA ASP A 509 -25.71 -6.83 -24.69
C ASP A 509 -25.00 -7.59 -23.57
N ASN A 510 -24.88 -6.95 -22.40
CA ASN A 510 -24.25 -7.50 -21.21
C ASN A 510 -25.25 -7.68 -20.06
N LEU A 511 -25.17 -8.81 -19.36
CA LEU A 511 -25.85 -9.03 -18.08
C LEU A 511 -24.84 -9.45 -17.01
N VAL A 512 -24.80 -8.73 -15.89
CA VAL A 512 -24.04 -9.10 -14.70
C VAL A 512 -24.95 -9.71 -13.66
N VAL A 513 -24.62 -10.91 -13.16
CA VAL A 513 -25.27 -11.52 -12.00
C VAL A 513 -24.27 -11.56 -10.85
N PRO A 514 -24.33 -10.59 -9.92
CA PRO A 514 -23.44 -10.57 -8.78
C PRO A 514 -23.86 -11.61 -7.74
N GLY A 515 -22.88 -12.37 -7.23
CA GLY A 515 -22.98 -13.22 -6.05
C GLY A 515 -24.37 -13.79 -5.74
N SER A 516 -24.95 -13.34 -4.64
CA SER A 516 -26.21 -13.85 -4.11
C SER A 516 -27.45 -13.44 -4.90
N ALA A 517 -27.36 -12.50 -5.85
CA ALA A 517 -28.47 -12.20 -6.75
C ALA A 517 -28.91 -13.42 -7.56
N ALA A 518 -28.03 -14.42 -7.70
CA ALA A 518 -28.34 -15.71 -8.31
C ALA A 518 -29.45 -16.48 -7.58
N GLU A 519 -29.66 -16.30 -6.27
CA GLU A 519 -30.76 -16.95 -5.53
C GLU A 519 -32.14 -16.58 -6.10
N ARG A 520 -32.27 -15.35 -6.60
CA ARG A 520 -33.50 -14.85 -7.23
C ARG A 520 -33.76 -15.52 -8.59
N ILE A 521 -32.74 -16.13 -9.19
CA ILE A 521 -32.79 -16.79 -10.51
C ILE A 521 -32.91 -18.32 -10.34
N LEU A 522 -32.10 -18.94 -9.47
CA LEU A 522 -32.03 -20.40 -9.29
C LEU A 522 -33.39 -21.03 -8.94
N GLY A 523 -34.26 -20.29 -8.25
CA GLY A 523 -35.62 -20.71 -7.90
C GLY A 523 -36.70 -20.44 -8.97
N ASN A 524 -36.34 -19.84 -10.12
CA ASN A 524 -37.26 -19.33 -11.12
C ASN A 524 -36.95 -19.92 -12.52
N GLU A 525 -37.67 -20.99 -12.89
CA GLU A 525 -37.48 -21.70 -14.17
C GLU A 525 -37.63 -20.78 -15.39
N ASP A 526 -38.53 -19.80 -15.35
CA ASP A 526 -38.73 -18.84 -16.45
C ASP A 526 -37.52 -17.90 -16.58
N ALA A 527 -36.91 -17.50 -15.46
CA ALA A 527 -35.71 -16.65 -15.46
C ALA A 527 -34.47 -17.43 -15.96
N VAL A 528 -34.30 -18.69 -15.53
CA VAL A 528 -33.23 -19.56 -16.03
C VAL A 528 -33.36 -19.77 -17.54
N ALA A 529 -34.56 -20.06 -18.04
CA ALA A 529 -34.79 -20.25 -19.47
C ALA A 529 -34.55 -18.97 -20.28
N ALA A 530 -34.90 -17.81 -19.73
CA ALA A 530 -34.61 -16.51 -20.36
C ALA A 530 -33.11 -16.23 -20.41
N LEU A 531 -32.38 -16.57 -19.34
CA LEU A 531 -30.92 -16.42 -19.29
C LEU A 531 -30.22 -17.36 -20.28
N GLU A 532 -30.65 -18.61 -20.37
CA GLU A 532 -30.17 -19.56 -21.38
C GLU A 532 -30.39 -19.03 -22.80
N THR A 533 -31.59 -18.52 -23.09
CA THR A 533 -31.91 -17.93 -24.40
C THR A 533 -31.03 -16.70 -24.69
N PHE A 534 -30.85 -15.81 -23.70
CA PHE A 534 -30.03 -14.62 -23.85
C PHE A 534 -28.60 -14.94 -24.27
N VAL A 535 -27.94 -15.88 -23.58
CA VAL A 535 -26.57 -16.29 -23.91
C VAL A 535 -26.55 -17.02 -25.26
N GLU A 536 -27.48 -17.93 -25.52
CA GLU A 536 -27.53 -18.66 -26.79
C GLU A 536 -27.70 -17.73 -28.01
N ASP A 537 -28.41 -16.61 -27.85
CA ASP A 537 -28.67 -15.59 -28.87
C ASP A 537 -27.58 -14.50 -28.98
N GLY A 538 -26.44 -14.66 -28.30
CA GLY A 538 -25.28 -13.77 -28.43
C GLY A 538 -25.01 -12.83 -27.26
N GLY A 539 -25.77 -12.92 -26.17
CA GLY A 539 -25.56 -12.12 -24.98
C GLY A 539 -24.28 -12.49 -24.22
N ASN A 540 -23.66 -11.50 -23.59
CA ASN A 540 -22.51 -11.68 -22.71
C ASN A 540 -22.97 -11.72 -21.24
N LEU A 541 -22.67 -12.82 -20.55
CA LEU A 541 -23.08 -13.04 -19.16
C LEU A 541 -21.84 -13.06 -18.25
N LEU A 542 -21.79 -12.15 -17.28
CA LEU A 542 -20.78 -12.15 -16.22
C LEU A 542 -21.38 -12.67 -14.91
N LEU A 543 -20.82 -13.76 -14.39
CA LEU A 543 -21.19 -14.35 -13.10
C LEU A 543 -20.12 -14.07 -12.05
N THR A 544 -20.52 -13.64 -10.84
CA THR A 544 -19.57 -13.44 -9.74
C THR A 544 -19.89 -14.32 -8.53
N ASP A 545 -18.88 -14.74 -7.78
CA ASP A 545 -19.01 -15.39 -6.47
C ASP A 545 -20.03 -16.56 -6.50
N SER A 546 -21.06 -16.53 -5.65
CA SER A 546 -22.06 -17.62 -5.62
C SER A 546 -22.92 -17.73 -6.88
N ALA A 547 -22.87 -16.75 -7.79
CA ALA A 547 -23.59 -16.81 -9.06
C ALA A 547 -23.00 -17.81 -10.05
N LEU A 548 -21.77 -18.30 -9.81
CA LEU A 548 -21.19 -19.45 -10.54
C LEU A 548 -22.14 -20.66 -10.52
N ARG A 549 -22.99 -20.82 -9.50
CA ARG A 549 -24.02 -21.86 -9.42
C ARG A 549 -25.01 -21.86 -10.60
N LEU A 550 -25.14 -20.76 -11.33
CA LEU A 550 -25.96 -20.69 -12.54
C LEU A 550 -25.37 -21.47 -13.72
N LEU A 551 -24.08 -21.82 -13.71
CA LEU A 551 -23.46 -22.65 -14.75
C LEU A 551 -24.15 -24.03 -14.86
N ALA A 552 -24.65 -24.58 -13.75
CA ALA A 552 -25.32 -25.88 -13.74
C ALA A 552 -26.71 -25.89 -14.42
N PRO A 553 -27.68 -25.03 -14.03
CA PRO A 553 -28.96 -24.93 -14.73
C PRO A 553 -28.83 -24.38 -16.14
N LEU A 554 -27.77 -23.64 -16.47
CA LEU A 554 -27.40 -23.28 -17.84
C LEU A 554 -26.73 -24.44 -18.59
N GLY A 555 -26.61 -25.64 -18.02
CA GLY A 555 -26.12 -26.82 -18.73
C GLY A 555 -24.65 -26.76 -19.15
N VAL A 556 -23.84 -25.93 -18.50
CA VAL A 556 -22.39 -25.85 -18.72
C VAL A 556 -21.69 -27.00 -18.00
N VAL A 557 -21.85 -27.08 -16.67
CA VAL A 557 -21.26 -28.12 -15.81
C VAL A 557 -22.31 -28.77 -14.92
N ALA A 558 -21.96 -29.85 -14.21
CA ALA A 558 -22.84 -30.39 -13.18
C ALA A 558 -22.82 -29.52 -11.91
N GLU A 559 -23.89 -29.52 -11.12
CA GLU A 559 -23.93 -28.82 -9.82
C GLU A 559 -22.81 -29.28 -8.88
N SER A 560 -22.41 -30.56 -8.95
CA SER A 560 -21.32 -31.11 -8.15
C SER A 560 -19.92 -30.63 -8.55
N ALA A 561 -19.79 -29.94 -9.69
CA ALA A 561 -18.54 -29.36 -10.16
C ALA A 561 -18.29 -27.97 -9.57
N ILE A 562 -19.28 -27.39 -8.89
CA ILE A 562 -19.24 -26.02 -8.38
C ILE A 562 -19.19 -26.11 -6.85
N ASP A 563 -18.21 -25.46 -6.25
CA ASP A 563 -18.03 -25.47 -4.80
C ASP A 563 -17.40 -24.14 -4.33
N GLU A 564 -17.32 -23.98 -3.02
CA GLU A 564 -16.80 -22.79 -2.35
C GLU A 564 -15.59 -23.16 -1.48
N ALA A 565 -14.56 -22.32 -1.53
CA ALA A 565 -13.42 -22.36 -0.62
C ALA A 565 -13.42 -21.12 0.28
N SER A 566 -13.02 -21.31 1.54
CA SER A 566 -12.65 -20.19 2.40
C SER A 566 -11.16 -19.91 2.20
N VAL A 567 -10.82 -18.69 1.83
CA VAL A 567 -9.47 -18.25 1.49
C VAL A 567 -9.05 -17.08 2.37
N TYR A 568 -7.74 -16.81 2.40
CA TYR A 568 -7.18 -15.73 3.22
C TYR A 568 -7.69 -14.34 2.78
N ALA A 569 -7.72 -14.10 1.47
CA ALA A 569 -8.33 -12.94 0.85
C ALA A 569 -8.80 -13.33 -0.56
N GLY A 570 -9.77 -12.59 -1.09
CA GLY A 570 -10.27 -12.81 -2.44
C GLY A 570 -9.15 -12.66 -3.47
N HIS A 571 -8.90 -13.69 -4.27
CA HIS A 571 -7.88 -13.64 -5.32
C HIS A 571 -8.14 -14.62 -6.45
N THR A 572 -7.40 -14.44 -7.53
CA THR A 572 -7.20 -15.48 -8.54
C THR A 572 -5.72 -15.57 -8.92
N ASN A 573 -5.16 -16.78 -8.98
CA ASN A 573 -3.82 -16.96 -9.49
C ASN A 573 -3.91 -17.14 -11.02
N PHE A 574 -3.54 -16.10 -11.76
CA PHE A 574 -3.55 -16.12 -13.23
C PHE A 574 -2.60 -17.20 -13.77
N VAL A 575 -3.16 -18.12 -14.55
CA VAL A 575 -2.40 -19.15 -15.28
C VAL A 575 -2.33 -18.88 -16.77
N ASP A 576 -3.28 -18.13 -17.31
CA ASP A 576 -3.21 -17.53 -18.65
C ASP A 576 -3.29 -16.01 -18.53
N ARG A 577 -2.13 -15.35 -18.67
CA ARG A 577 -2.03 -13.88 -18.64
C ARG A 577 -2.20 -13.24 -20.01
N ASP A 578 -2.18 -14.03 -21.08
CA ASP A 578 -2.36 -13.54 -22.44
C ASP A 578 -3.85 -13.50 -22.84
N HIS A 579 -4.72 -14.11 -22.01
CA HIS A 579 -6.17 -14.09 -22.18
C HIS A 579 -6.77 -12.69 -21.95
N GLU A 580 -7.84 -12.34 -22.68
CA GLU A 580 -8.51 -11.02 -22.62
C GLU A 580 -8.97 -10.63 -21.21
N LEU A 581 -9.55 -11.56 -20.44
CA LEU A 581 -9.92 -11.34 -19.03
C LEU A 581 -8.74 -10.92 -18.13
N ALA A 582 -7.49 -11.22 -18.49
CA ALA A 582 -6.29 -10.81 -17.76
C ALA A 582 -5.62 -9.54 -18.33
N ASP A 583 -6.16 -8.95 -19.40
CA ASP A 583 -5.55 -7.79 -20.04
C ASP A 583 -5.43 -6.60 -19.07
N GLY A 584 -4.32 -5.88 -19.16
CA GLY A 584 -3.99 -4.79 -18.25
C GLY A 584 -3.71 -5.19 -16.79
N VAL A 585 -3.89 -6.45 -16.37
CA VAL A 585 -3.55 -6.88 -15.00
C VAL A 585 -2.04 -6.92 -14.82
N ARG A 586 -1.55 -6.15 -13.86
CA ARG A 586 -0.11 -5.90 -13.67
C ARG A 586 0.57 -6.96 -12.82
N GLY A 587 1.81 -7.30 -13.19
CA GLY A 587 2.82 -7.88 -12.29
C GLY A 587 2.32 -8.93 -11.30
N LEU A 588 2.53 -8.68 -10.00
CA LEU A 588 2.15 -9.56 -8.89
C LEU A 588 0.66 -9.46 -8.49
N ALA A 589 -0.11 -8.54 -9.09
CA ALA A 589 -1.49 -8.28 -8.70
C ALA A 589 -2.36 -9.51 -8.91
N ARG A 590 -3.00 -9.97 -7.82
CA ARG A 590 -3.87 -11.16 -7.83
C ARG A 590 -5.05 -11.03 -6.88
N GLN A 591 -4.94 -10.22 -5.83
CA GLN A 591 -6.04 -9.99 -4.92
C GLN A 591 -7.16 -9.27 -5.67
N THR A 592 -8.39 -9.75 -5.59
CA THR A 592 -9.57 -9.24 -6.32
C THR A 592 -10.54 -8.47 -5.42
N PHE A 593 -10.60 -8.80 -4.13
CA PHE A 593 -11.27 -7.99 -3.11
C PHE A 593 -10.52 -8.05 -1.77
N GLU A 594 -10.69 -7.02 -0.95
CA GLU A 594 -10.21 -7.00 0.43
C GLU A 594 -11.27 -7.55 1.40
N PRO A 595 -10.99 -8.62 2.16
CA PRO A 595 -11.94 -9.17 3.12
C PRO A 595 -12.26 -8.27 4.33
N MET A 596 -11.30 -7.49 4.84
CA MET A 596 -11.46 -6.81 6.13
C MET A 596 -12.60 -5.77 6.14
N PRO A 597 -12.70 -4.82 5.17
CA PRO A 597 -13.81 -3.86 5.12
C PRO A 597 -15.19 -4.50 4.99
N LEU A 598 -15.24 -5.72 4.45
CA LEU A 598 -16.48 -6.49 4.29
C LEU A 598 -16.85 -7.30 5.54
N GLY A 599 -16.08 -7.21 6.63
CA GLY A 599 -16.42 -7.86 7.90
C GLY A 599 -15.94 -9.30 8.04
N PHE A 600 -15.20 -9.84 7.06
CA PHE A 600 -14.60 -11.17 7.22
C PHE A 600 -13.41 -11.09 8.19
N GLU A 601 -13.35 -12.00 9.16
CA GLU A 601 -12.23 -12.10 10.09
C GLU A 601 -10.93 -12.54 9.38
N GLU A 602 -9.79 -12.04 9.83
CA GLU A 602 -8.48 -12.46 9.33
C GLU A 602 -8.32 -13.99 9.38
N GLY A 603 -7.75 -14.57 8.33
CA GLY A 603 -7.57 -16.00 8.16
C GLY A 603 -8.37 -16.51 6.98
N GLU A 604 -8.54 -17.83 6.88
CA GLU A 604 -9.27 -18.47 5.78
C GLU A 604 -10.79 -18.37 6.00
N ASN A 605 -11.34 -17.15 5.93
CA ASN A 605 -12.77 -16.86 6.11
C ASN A 605 -13.41 -16.17 4.89
N ALA A 606 -12.62 -15.64 3.96
CA ALA A 606 -13.14 -14.95 2.79
C ALA A 606 -13.68 -15.98 1.77
N PRO A 607 -14.88 -15.82 1.22
CA PRO A 607 -15.45 -16.77 0.28
C PRO A 607 -14.80 -16.66 -1.11
N ALA A 608 -14.53 -17.80 -1.73
CA ALA A 608 -14.09 -17.89 -3.12
C ALA A 608 -14.72 -19.12 -3.79
N TRP A 609 -15.58 -18.87 -4.76
CA TRP A 609 -16.25 -19.91 -5.55
C TRP A 609 -15.36 -20.40 -6.68
N PHE A 610 -15.50 -21.67 -7.04
CA PHE A 610 -14.74 -22.24 -8.14
C PHE A 610 -15.54 -23.34 -8.86
N VAL A 611 -15.05 -23.67 -10.05
CA VAL A 611 -15.48 -24.81 -10.85
C VAL A 611 -14.33 -25.81 -10.94
N ASP A 612 -14.62 -27.10 -10.84
CA ASP A 612 -13.63 -28.16 -11.10
C ASP A 612 -13.08 -28.00 -12.52
N ARG A 613 -11.75 -27.94 -12.64
CA ARG A 613 -11.10 -27.71 -13.94
C ARG A 613 -11.52 -28.76 -14.98
N SER A 614 -11.58 -30.03 -14.59
CA SER A 614 -11.86 -31.10 -15.54
C SER A 614 -13.29 -31.04 -16.08
N ASP A 615 -14.25 -30.67 -15.22
CA ASP A 615 -15.64 -30.45 -15.64
C ASP A 615 -15.77 -29.21 -16.53
N LEU A 616 -15.00 -28.14 -16.29
CA LEU A 616 -14.97 -26.95 -17.14
C LEU A 616 -14.36 -27.25 -18.52
N GLU A 617 -13.23 -27.95 -18.57
CA GLU A 617 -12.58 -28.38 -19.82
C GLU A 617 -13.48 -29.31 -20.64
N ASP A 618 -14.21 -30.23 -19.99
CA ASP A 618 -15.19 -31.10 -20.63
C ASP A 618 -16.38 -30.31 -21.23
N ALA A 619 -16.62 -29.09 -20.75
CA ALA A 619 -17.59 -28.14 -21.28
C ALA A 619 -17.00 -27.20 -22.35
N ASP A 620 -15.78 -27.48 -22.85
CA ASP A 620 -15.02 -26.61 -23.77
C ASP A 620 -14.75 -25.21 -23.18
N GLY A 621 -14.69 -25.06 -21.86
CA GLY A 621 -14.40 -23.81 -21.17
C GLY A 621 -12.90 -23.52 -21.01
N GLU A 622 -12.56 -22.24 -20.89
CA GLU A 622 -11.20 -21.72 -20.76
C GLU A 622 -10.85 -21.40 -19.30
N THR A 623 -9.65 -21.81 -18.87
CA THR A 623 -9.11 -21.54 -17.54
C THR A 623 -8.14 -20.36 -17.61
N VAL A 624 -8.52 -19.23 -17.03
CA VAL A 624 -7.70 -18.01 -16.99
C VAL A 624 -6.96 -17.89 -15.66
N GLY A 625 -7.65 -18.20 -14.55
CA GLY A 625 -7.11 -18.13 -13.21
C GLY A 625 -7.74 -19.14 -12.25
N GLN A 626 -6.99 -19.47 -11.20
CA GLN A 626 -7.33 -20.57 -10.29
C GLN A 626 -6.95 -20.27 -8.83
N LEU A 627 -7.67 -20.89 -7.89
CA LEU A 627 -7.30 -20.92 -6.47
C LEU A 627 -6.20 -21.95 -6.20
N ASP A 628 -6.32 -23.13 -6.83
CA ASP A 628 -5.39 -24.26 -6.74
C ASP A 628 -5.36 -25.01 -8.08
N GLU A 629 -4.58 -26.09 -8.19
CA GLU A 629 -4.40 -26.87 -9.40
C GLU A 629 -5.72 -27.36 -10.02
N ASP A 630 -6.78 -27.64 -9.27
CA ASP A 630 -8.04 -28.16 -9.84
C ASP A 630 -9.23 -27.19 -9.68
N GLN A 631 -9.00 -25.98 -9.16
CA GLN A 631 -10.06 -25.06 -8.73
C GLN A 631 -10.05 -23.78 -9.56
N VAL A 632 -10.81 -23.76 -10.66
CA VAL A 632 -10.89 -22.61 -11.57
C VAL A 632 -11.85 -21.58 -11.00
N ASN A 633 -11.36 -20.38 -10.70
CA ASN A 633 -12.18 -19.29 -10.18
C ASN A 633 -12.16 -18.04 -11.08
N LEU A 634 -11.44 -18.07 -12.20
CA LEU A 634 -11.57 -17.11 -13.27
C LEU A 634 -11.54 -17.88 -14.60
N GLY A 635 -12.62 -17.79 -15.36
CA GLY A 635 -12.74 -18.51 -16.62
C GLY A 635 -13.85 -17.99 -17.51
N GLN A 636 -13.93 -18.57 -18.70
CA GLN A 636 -14.88 -18.21 -19.75
C GLN A 636 -15.38 -19.47 -20.46
N VAL A 637 -16.62 -19.44 -20.94
CA VAL A 637 -17.18 -20.52 -21.76
C VAL A 637 -18.16 -19.96 -22.79
N THR A 638 -17.95 -20.33 -24.05
CA THR A 638 -18.87 -20.01 -25.14
C THR A 638 -20.12 -20.89 -25.04
N LYS A 639 -21.31 -20.28 -25.13
CA LYS A 639 -22.58 -21.01 -25.26
C LYS A 639 -23.46 -20.42 -26.35
N GLY A 640 -23.74 -21.21 -27.38
CA GLY A 640 -24.49 -20.74 -28.55
C GLY A 640 -23.70 -19.68 -29.32
N GLU A 641 -24.26 -18.49 -29.48
CA GLU A 641 -23.57 -17.33 -30.09
C GLU A 641 -22.95 -16.38 -29.07
N GLY A 642 -23.18 -16.58 -27.76
CA GLY A 642 -22.72 -15.71 -26.68
C GLY A 642 -21.69 -16.35 -25.74
N GLU A 643 -21.34 -15.60 -24.71
CA GLU A 643 -20.23 -15.91 -23.79
C GLU A 643 -20.70 -15.87 -22.33
N ILE A 644 -20.14 -16.76 -21.51
CA ILE A 644 -20.29 -16.74 -20.05
C ILE A 644 -18.91 -16.61 -19.43
N SER A 645 -18.62 -15.44 -18.88
CA SER A 645 -17.41 -15.19 -18.08
C SER A 645 -17.75 -15.31 -16.59
N PHE A 646 -16.82 -15.80 -15.77
CA PHE A 646 -17.05 -15.91 -14.33
C PHE A 646 -15.84 -15.53 -13.48
N VAL A 647 -16.10 -14.89 -12.34
CA VAL A 647 -15.11 -14.49 -11.33
C VAL A 647 -15.59 -14.93 -9.95
N GLY A 648 -15.01 -16.01 -9.42
CA GLY A 648 -15.49 -16.66 -8.21
C GLY A 648 -15.15 -15.94 -6.90
N ALA A 649 -14.31 -14.91 -6.94
CA ALA A 649 -13.98 -14.08 -5.78
C ALA A 649 -13.93 -12.62 -6.23
N LEU A 650 -15.01 -11.85 -6.05
CA LEU A 650 -15.09 -10.47 -6.53
C LEU A 650 -16.00 -9.58 -5.68
N LEU A 651 -17.28 -9.93 -5.57
CA LEU A 651 -18.33 -9.15 -4.88
C LEU A 651 -19.11 -10.05 -3.91
N PRO A 652 -18.45 -10.64 -2.90
CA PRO A 652 -19.18 -11.35 -1.85
C PRO A 652 -20.02 -10.37 -1.04
N ASN A 653 -21.08 -10.88 -0.39
CA ASN A 653 -21.85 -10.08 0.53
C ASN A 653 -20.99 -9.65 1.74
N PRO A 654 -21.18 -8.43 2.26
CA PRO A 654 -20.68 -8.06 3.58
C PRO A 654 -21.14 -9.07 4.64
N SER A 655 -20.26 -9.37 5.60
CA SER A 655 -20.47 -10.37 6.63
C SER A 655 -20.68 -9.74 8.01
N GLU A 656 -21.85 -10.01 8.59
CA GLU A 656 -22.18 -9.60 9.96
C GLU A 656 -21.74 -10.64 11.00
N ALA A 657 -21.05 -11.70 10.57
CA ALA A 657 -20.73 -12.84 11.43
C ALA A 657 -19.66 -12.55 12.49
N TYR A 658 -18.88 -11.47 12.32
CA TYR A 658 -17.72 -11.15 13.13
C TYR A 658 -17.80 -9.72 13.65
N TYR A 659 -16.99 -9.35 14.64
CA TYR A 659 -17.06 -8.02 15.27
C TYR A 659 -16.65 -6.88 14.32
N HIS A 660 -17.56 -5.94 14.07
CA HIS A 660 -17.39 -4.79 13.16
C HIS A 660 -17.91 -3.48 13.80
N PRO A 661 -17.22 -2.94 14.83
CA PRO A 661 -17.74 -1.81 15.60
C PRO A 661 -17.91 -0.51 14.78
N TYR A 662 -17.14 -0.40 13.70
CA TYR A 662 -17.19 0.69 12.74
C TYR A 662 -17.86 0.17 11.47
N GLY A 663 -18.97 -0.56 11.58
CA GLY A 663 -19.76 -1.15 10.48
C GLY A 663 -19.00 -1.80 9.33
N LEU A 664 -19.61 -1.80 8.14
CA LEU A 664 -19.18 -2.59 6.98
C LEU A 664 -19.21 -1.74 5.71
N ALA A 665 -18.23 -1.96 4.83
CA ALA A 665 -18.24 -1.41 3.48
C ALA A 665 -19.23 -2.18 2.58
N ASP A 666 -19.79 -1.51 1.57
CA ASP A 666 -20.67 -2.12 0.58
C ASP A 666 -19.94 -3.11 -0.33
N TYR A 667 -18.71 -2.74 -0.72
CA TYR A 667 -17.80 -3.53 -1.54
C TYR A 667 -16.35 -3.12 -1.24
N ALA A 668 -15.40 -4.01 -1.56
CA ALA A 668 -13.97 -3.76 -1.36
C ALA A 668 -13.14 -4.32 -2.51
N THR A 669 -13.63 -4.17 -3.75
CA THR A 669 -12.93 -4.65 -4.96
C THR A 669 -11.62 -3.91 -5.16
N THR A 670 -10.55 -4.65 -5.42
CA THR A 670 -9.21 -4.09 -5.65
C THR A 670 -9.05 -3.63 -7.11
N TYR A 671 -7.87 -3.08 -7.43
CA TYR A 671 -7.48 -2.81 -8.83
C TYR A 671 -7.66 -4.03 -9.73
N THR A 672 -7.20 -5.22 -9.31
CA THR A 672 -7.29 -6.46 -10.11
C THR A 672 -8.74 -6.83 -10.39
N GLY A 673 -9.60 -6.83 -9.37
CA GLY A 673 -11.02 -7.15 -9.53
C GLY A 673 -11.71 -6.21 -10.50
N ASN A 674 -11.42 -4.90 -10.39
CA ASN A 674 -11.96 -3.89 -11.28
C ASN A 674 -11.45 -4.01 -12.72
N GLN A 675 -10.19 -4.39 -12.92
CA GLN A 675 -9.66 -4.65 -14.27
C GLN A 675 -10.34 -5.86 -14.92
N ILE A 676 -10.53 -6.96 -14.18
CA ILE A 676 -11.21 -8.15 -14.69
C ILE A 676 -12.66 -7.83 -15.11
N VAL A 677 -13.40 -7.06 -14.31
CA VAL A 677 -14.78 -6.67 -14.68
C VAL A 677 -14.80 -5.85 -15.96
N ARG A 678 -13.89 -4.88 -16.10
CA ARG A 678 -13.79 -4.10 -17.34
C ARG A 678 -13.50 -4.98 -18.54
N ASN A 679 -12.56 -5.91 -18.42
CA ASN A 679 -12.22 -6.84 -19.50
C ASN A 679 -13.42 -7.73 -19.87
N ALA A 680 -14.12 -8.27 -18.88
CA ALA A 680 -15.28 -9.15 -19.10
C ALA A 680 -16.47 -8.44 -19.78
N LEU A 681 -16.56 -7.11 -19.68
CA LEU A 681 -17.62 -6.29 -20.24
C LEU A 681 -17.19 -5.50 -21.48
N ASP A 682 -15.95 -5.69 -21.95
CA ASP A 682 -15.31 -4.86 -22.99
C ASP A 682 -15.41 -3.36 -22.71
N TRP A 683 -15.20 -2.99 -21.45
CA TRP A 683 -15.19 -1.61 -21.00
C TRP A 683 -13.78 -1.03 -20.97
N GLN A 684 -13.62 0.20 -21.44
CA GLN A 684 -12.33 0.87 -21.51
C GLN A 684 -12.33 2.12 -20.63
N MET A 685 -11.43 2.15 -19.65
CA MET A 685 -11.25 3.34 -18.82
C MET A 685 -10.37 4.35 -19.55
N SER A 686 -10.88 5.56 -19.75
CA SER A 686 -10.14 6.72 -20.19
C SER A 686 -9.95 7.69 -19.02
N VAL A 687 -8.85 8.44 -19.06
CA VAL A 687 -8.50 9.42 -18.02
C VAL A 687 -7.96 10.66 -18.69
N ASP A 688 -8.66 11.78 -18.55
CA ASP A 688 -8.14 13.09 -18.87
C ASP A 688 -7.61 13.75 -17.59
N ARG A 689 -6.40 14.32 -17.68
CA ARG A 689 -5.72 14.97 -16.56
C ARG A 689 -5.56 16.44 -16.88
N SER A 690 -6.03 17.29 -16.00
CA SER A 690 -5.89 18.74 -16.14
C SER A 690 -5.32 19.36 -14.87
N PRO A 691 -4.59 20.48 -14.95
CA PRO A 691 -4.25 21.25 -13.76
C PRO A 691 -5.53 21.70 -13.04
N ARG A 692 -5.56 21.61 -11.71
CA ARG A 692 -6.75 21.96 -10.93
C ARG A 692 -7.14 23.44 -11.10
N GLU A 693 -8.42 23.73 -11.31
CA GLU A 693 -8.92 25.05 -11.75
C GLU A 693 -8.67 26.21 -10.75
N ASN A 694 -8.40 25.92 -9.47
CA ASN A 694 -8.05 26.91 -8.45
C ASN A 694 -6.55 27.27 -8.42
N THR A 695 -5.72 26.62 -9.24
CA THR A 695 -4.34 27.03 -9.43
C THR A 695 -4.35 28.28 -10.32
N THR A 696 -4.10 29.44 -9.73
CA THR A 696 -3.89 30.65 -10.53
C THR A 696 -2.53 30.54 -11.24
N ASP A 697 -2.55 29.87 -12.39
CA ASP A 697 -1.46 29.67 -13.36
C ASP A 697 -0.23 28.88 -12.88
N PRO A 698 -0.25 27.55 -13.02
CA PRO A 698 0.92 26.79 -13.42
C PRO A 698 0.78 26.43 -14.89
N SER A 699 1.81 26.72 -15.68
CA SER A 699 1.90 26.28 -17.07
C SER A 699 1.61 24.78 -17.17
N PRO A 700 0.94 24.30 -18.24
CA PRO A 700 0.63 22.89 -18.38
C PRO A 700 1.92 22.06 -18.30
N ILE A 701 1.92 21.05 -17.44
CA ILE A 701 2.95 20.02 -17.38
C ILE A 701 2.84 19.23 -18.70
N THR A 702 3.49 19.72 -19.75
CA THR A 702 3.68 18.95 -20.98
C THR A 702 4.83 17.97 -20.74
N GLY A 703 4.54 16.88 -20.02
CA GLY A 703 5.24 15.64 -20.25
C GLY A 703 4.77 15.06 -21.58
N GLU A 704 5.26 15.60 -22.71
CA GLU A 704 5.13 14.92 -23.99
C GLU A 704 5.92 13.61 -23.92
N ASN A 705 5.26 12.53 -23.50
CA ASN A 705 5.45 11.23 -24.11
C ASN A 705 4.08 10.85 -24.67
N SER A 706 3.81 11.33 -25.89
CA SER A 706 2.73 10.85 -26.73
C SER A 706 2.83 9.32 -26.81
N ALA A 707 1.83 8.65 -26.24
CA ALA A 707 1.53 7.26 -26.52
C ALA A 707 0.98 7.15 -27.95
N ASP A 708 1.86 7.29 -28.94
CA ASP A 708 1.59 6.86 -30.30
C ASP A 708 2.53 5.68 -30.58
N GLY A 709 1.93 4.51 -30.82
CA GLY A 709 2.64 3.25 -30.95
C GLY A 709 3.67 3.24 -32.08
N GLU A 710 4.94 3.05 -31.72
CA GLU A 710 5.93 2.39 -32.57
C GLU A 710 6.86 1.54 -31.67
N GLU A 711 7.17 0.33 -32.15
CA GLU A 711 8.08 -0.65 -31.54
C GLU A 711 9.38 0.01 -31.04
N LEU A 712 9.69 -0.20 -29.75
CA LEU A 712 11.00 0.16 -29.18
C LEU A 712 12.07 -0.81 -29.69
N ASP A 713 12.61 -0.50 -30.86
CA ASP A 713 13.81 -1.12 -31.40
C ASP A 713 15.03 -0.73 -30.54
N ALA A 714 15.78 -1.75 -30.10
CA ALA A 714 16.97 -1.61 -29.29
C ALA A 714 18.06 -0.76 -29.99
N ALA A 715 18.43 0.38 -29.40
CA ALA A 715 19.58 1.19 -29.82
C ALA A 715 20.55 1.35 -28.63
N SER A 716 21.59 0.53 -28.60
CA SER A 716 22.95 0.86 -29.08
C SER A 716 23.75 1.72 -28.10
N THR A 717 24.62 1.02 -27.37
CA THR A 717 25.74 1.53 -26.59
C THR A 717 26.68 2.37 -27.46
N ASP A 718 26.91 3.63 -27.09
CA ASP A 718 28.20 4.32 -27.25
C ASP A 718 28.16 5.68 -26.54
N ALA A 719 28.64 5.71 -25.30
CA ALA A 719 29.11 6.93 -24.66
C ALA A 719 30.36 6.58 -23.83
N ASP A 720 31.49 6.92 -24.43
CA ASP A 720 32.85 6.83 -23.92
C ASP A 720 33.09 8.00 -22.96
N ASP A 721 33.01 7.77 -21.65
CA ASP A 721 33.54 8.65 -20.62
C ASP A 721 34.16 7.83 -19.47
N GLY A 722 35.38 8.19 -19.09
CA GLY A 722 36.38 7.32 -18.45
C GLY A 722 36.07 6.79 -17.03
N PRO A 723 36.89 5.82 -16.55
CA PRO A 723 36.59 5.04 -15.36
C PRO A 723 36.75 5.86 -14.05
N MET A 724 35.65 6.01 -13.33
CA MET A 724 35.64 6.34 -11.90
C MET A 724 36.19 5.15 -11.09
N PRO A 725 37.06 5.37 -10.08
CA PRO A 725 37.63 4.29 -9.30
C PRO A 725 36.61 3.69 -8.32
N VAL A 726 36.19 2.46 -8.60
CA VAL A 726 35.29 1.63 -7.78
C VAL A 726 35.98 1.18 -6.47
N PRO A 727 35.47 1.50 -5.26
CA PRO A 727 35.91 0.88 -4.01
C PRO A 727 34.98 -0.30 -3.65
N GLY A 728 35.01 -1.37 -4.45
CA GLY A 728 33.97 -2.41 -4.45
C GLY A 728 34.41 -3.82 -4.04
N PHE A 729 35.13 -4.04 -2.93
CA PHE A 729 35.43 -5.42 -2.48
C PHE A 729 35.30 -5.67 -0.98
N GLY A 730 35.40 -4.65 -0.12
CA GLY A 730 35.27 -4.83 1.34
C GLY A 730 33.83 -4.91 1.84
N ILE A 731 32.92 -4.20 1.18
CA ILE A 731 31.49 -4.07 1.56
C ILE A 731 30.74 -5.37 1.25
N LEU A 732 31.02 -5.98 0.08
CA LEU A 732 30.42 -7.22 -0.39
C LEU A 732 30.65 -8.38 0.59
N ALA A 733 31.88 -8.53 1.10
CA ALA A 733 32.22 -9.61 2.03
C ALA A 733 31.47 -9.55 3.38
N VAL A 734 31.04 -8.36 3.83
CA VAL A 734 30.29 -8.20 5.08
C VAL A 734 28.81 -8.55 4.86
N LEU A 735 28.22 -8.11 3.75
CA LEU A 735 26.83 -8.41 3.40
C LEU A 735 26.63 -9.91 3.09
N SER A 736 27.54 -10.54 2.33
CA SER A 736 27.47 -11.99 2.08
C SER A 736 27.65 -12.80 3.37
N ALA A 737 28.47 -12.33 4.32
CA ALA A 737 28.64 -12.99 5.62
C ALA A 737 27.40 -12.86 6.51
N LEU A 738 26.71 -11.71 6.47
CA LEU A 738 25.43 -11.48 7.15
C LEU A 738 24.33 -12.40 6.60
N ALA A 739 24.14 -12.42 5.28
CA ALA A 739 23.14 -13.26 4.62
C ALA A 739 23.39 -14.76 4.89
N ALA A 740 24.64 -15.23 4.76
CA ALA A 740 25.00 -16.62 5.02
C ALA A 740 24.85 -17.03 6.49
N ALA A 741 25.15 -16.13 7.44
CA ALA A 741 24.97 -16.39 8.88
C ALA A 741 23.48 -16.52 9.25
N LEU A 742 22.62 -15.69 8.65
CA LEU A 742 21.16 -15.74 8.84
C LEU A 742 20.56 -17.03 8.28
N THR A 743 20.99 -17.50 7.10
CA THR A 743 20.57 -18.79 6.54
C THR A 743 21.02 -19.99 7.39
N ALA A 744 22.22 -19.92 7.98
CA ALA A 744 22.76 -21.00 8.83
C ALA A 744 22.06 -21.11 10.19
N LEU A 745 21.63 -19.98 10.78
CA LEU A 745 20.90 -19.95 12.06
C LEU A 745 19.46 -20.44 11.91
N ARG A 746 18.80 -20.18 10.77
CA ARG A 746 17.46 -20.70 10.46
C ARG A 746 17.43 -22.24 10.38
N ARG A 747 18.52 -22.87 9.93
CA ARG A 747 18.68 -24.34 9.87
C ARG A 747 18.98 -25.02 11.21
N GLN A 748 19.32 -24.28 12.27
CA GLN A 748 19.61 -24.86 13.59
C GLN A 748 18.41 -24.85 14.55
N ARG A 749 17.31 -24.17 14.19
CA ARG A 749 16.09 -24.10 15.01
C ARG A 749 14.95 -25.01 14.52
N TRP A 750 15.23 -25.91 13.58
CA TRP A 750 14.35 -27.00 13.13
C TRP A 750 15.02 -28.35 13.31
#